data_AF-A0A5J5MUF0-F1
#
_entry.id   AF-A0A5J5MUF0-F1
#
_cell.length_a   1.000
_cell.length_b   1.000
_cell.length_c   1.000
_cell.angle_alpha   90.00
_cell.angle_beta   90.00
_cell.angle_gamma   90.00
#
_symmetry.space_group_name_H-M   'P 1'
#
loop_
_entity.id
_entity.type
_entity.pdbx_description
1 polymer ?
#
loop_
_entity_poly.entity_id
_entity_poly.type
_entity_poly.pdbx_seq_one_letter_code
_entity_poly.pdbx_strand_id
1 'polypeptide(L)'
;MGVALTRSAQWTAAGHGAKTLEVTPLNEAIVKEIMMFVESFIYKYPQEANYVFVEPLEWKTNLDPSAFGSGYAVSGTTVKSEEVDKDGEPLLYLSVPQIKIRSFGQLSRMLYIAKSMKLKEAQACIEANRNPVAKILGLDYNIINEKNGNSFVSSVLDKMNKDDDPEREIKMKIALQLKQLDLHLLNHSLKHISLEIRLNSGTVKNDIELLKQFSGKGEQSVLESIEYTSDYEFSNGCRAPPWRQIQGEICYVLVKPHDAEILCITCSKEGVFLNGGKTDDEGQINYERKGEIYKDLVTLLKEKSAIFSENMSKQEIKFSEQLQKDQPNKSPKEEVAVTHKASITSRRSAQEKNRINLGRSQLTKRLEPSLNWRTSVSSKESRNTLRDAQVEKHGGKLEKSRSSLSSGRAQLIRKSVEKIEEIISDSSSESEEDEEQPDHRQEANADLPSEYWQIQKLVKYLKIGSLKILKEISHNPQIRRNIVDLGGLPVMVNILDSPHKSLKCLAAETIANVAKFKRARRVVRRHGGITKLVALLDCGKHSAEPAQSSLYETRDVEVARCGALALWSCSKSYANKEAIRKAGGIPLLARLLKTSHEDMLIPVVGTLQECASEENYRAAIKAERIIENLVKNLNSENEQLQEHCAMAIYQCAEDEDTRDLVRLHGGLKPLASLLNNTDNKERLAAVTGAIWKCSISKENVTKIIDRLDGVRLLWSLLKNPHPDVKASAAWALCPCIQNAKDAGEMVRSFVGGLELVVNLLKSENKEVLASVCAVITNIAKDQENLAVITDHGVVPLLSKLANTNNDKLRRHLAETISRCCMWGRNRVAFGEHKAVAPLVRYLKSNDTNVHRATAQALYQLSEDADNCITMHENGAVKYMNSLQVLGKVDFKLQFFSTACFLVQCNFYCPVSQFGAYDSQRHLHFEVYVQS
;
A
#
# COMPACT_ATOMS: atom_id res chain seq x y z
N MET A 1 -7.17 -32.52 15.07
CA MET A 1 -6.55 -31.94 13.88
C MET A 1 -6.26 -30.46 14.17
N GLY A 2 -5.17 -29.90 13.65
CA GLY A 2 -5.00 -28.44 13.59
C GLY A 2 -6.04 -27.83 12.63
N VAL A 3 -6.38 -26.55 12.78
CA VAL A 3 -7.38 -25.88 11.94
C VAL A 3 -6.96 -25.91 10.47
N ALA A 4 -5.67 -25.75 10.15
CA ALA A 4 -5.16 -25.92 8.78
C ALA A 4 -5.38 -27.34 8.24
N LEU A 5 -5.02 -28.36 9.03
CA LEU A 5 -5.23 -29.77 8.66
C LEU A 5 -6.73 -30.15 8.59
N THR A 6 -7.63 -29.37 9.19
CA THR A 6 -9.08 -29.60 9.17
C THR A 6 -9.79 -28.85 8.04
N ARG A 7 -9.35 -27.62 7.72
CA ARG A 7 -10.05 -26.68 6.84
C ARG A 7 -9.33 -26.39 5.52
N SER A 8 -8.05 -26.71 5.39
CA SER A 8 -7.23 -26.38 4.21
C SER A 8 -6.56 -27.59 3.56
N ALA A 9 -6.16 -28.59 4.35
CA ALA A 9 -5.66 -29.85 3.80
C ALA A 9 -6.80 -30.64 3.11
N GLN A 10 -6.50 -31.21 1.95
CA GLN A 10 -7.45 -31.98 1.13
C GLN A 10 -7.38 -33.46 1.50
N TRP A 11 -8.53 -34.06 1.83
CA TRP A 11 -8.61 -35.44 2.33
C TRP A 11 -9.56 -36.25 1.47
N THR A 12 -9.15 -37.49 1.17
CA THR A 12 -9.94 -38.39 0.33
C THR A 12 -11.37 -38.56 0.84
N ALA A 13 -12.31 -38.57 -0.11
CA ALA A 13 -13.74 -38.69 0.18
C ALA A 13 -14.05 -39.99 0.97
N ALA A 14 -15.05 -39.94 1.84
CA ALA A 14 -15.39 -41.04 2.75
C ALA A 14 -16.16 -42.17 2.06
N GLY A 15 -15.57 -42.79 1.04
CA GLY A 15 -16.06 -43.99 0.37
C GLY A 15 -15.59 -45.26 1.07
N HIS A 16 -14.33 -45.64 0.86
CA HIS A 16 -13.72 -46.84 1.45
C HIS A 16 -12.32 -46.54 2.02
N GLY A 17 -12.06 -47.00 3.25
CA GLY A 17 -10.74 -46.90 3.89
C GLY A 17 -10.57 -45.72 4.86
N ALA A 18 -9.37 -45.63 5.45
CA ALA A 18 -8.98 -44.49 6.27
C ALA A 18 -8.66 -43.30 5.37
N LYS A 19 -9.19 -42.11 5.71
CA LYS A 19 -8.89 -40.86 4.98
C LYS A 19 -7.39 -40.60 4.92
N THR A 20 -6.85 -40.63 3.71
CA THR A 20 -5.49 -40.20 3.35
C THR A 20 -5.51 -38.74 2.90
N LEU A 21 -4.34 -38.09 2.91
CA LEU A 21 -4.14 -36.81 2.26
C LEU A 21 -4.08 -37.02 0.75
N GLU A 22 -4.80 -36.17 0.01
CA GLU A 22 -4.78 -36.20 -1.46
C GLU A 22 -3.41 -35.71 -1.98
N VAL A 23 -2.94 -36.26 -3.10
CA VAL A 23 -1.64 -35.89 -3.68
C VAL A 23 -1.79 -34.58 -4.46
N THR A 24 -1.82 -33.46 -3.72
CA THR A 24 -1.94 -32.10 -4.26
C THR A 24 -0.75 -31.23 -3.87
N PRO A 25 -0.37 -30.22 -4.68
CA PRO A 25 0.72 -29.30 -4.32
C PRO A 25 0.48 -28.55 -3.00
N LEU A 26 -0.78 -28.23 -2.69
CA LEU A 26 -1.21 -27.63 -1.43
C LEU A 26 -0.90 -28.57 -0.23
N ASN A 27 -1.28 -29.84 -0.31
CA ASN A 27 -0.97 -30.81 0.74
C ASN A 27 0.53 -31.07 0.87
N GLU A 28 1.26 -31.18 -0.24
CA GLU A 28 2.71 -31.36 -0.23
C GLU A 28 3.41 -30.15 0.44
N ALA A 29 2.94 -28.93 0.19
CA ALA A 29 3.41 -27.73 0.86
C ALA A 29 3.09 -27.74 2.37
N ILE A 30 1.86 -28.11 2.77
CA ILE A 30 1.47 -28.23 4.19
C ILE A 30 2.36 -29.24 4.93
N VAL A 31 2.63 -30.41 4.34
CA VAL A 31 3.51 -31.42 4.94
C VAL A 31 4.96 -30.93 5.03
N LYS A 32 5.48 -30.22 4.01
CA LYS A 32 6.82 -29.61 4.05
C LYS A 32 6.96 -28.57 5.17
N GLU A 33 5.98 -27.69 5.35
CA GLU A 33 5.99 -26.68 6.43
C GLU A 33 5.95 -27.32 7.82
N ILE A 34 5.14 -28.38 8.02
CA ILE A 34 5.13 -29.16 9.27
C ILE A 34 6.48 -29.86 9.51
N MET A 35 7.07 -30.44 8.47
CA MET A 35 8.38 -31.09 8.52
C MET A 35 9.48 -30.08 8.93
N MET A 36 9.56 -28.92 8.27
CA MET A 36 10.52 -27.85 8.62
C MET A 36 10.32 -27.31 10.04
N PHE A 37 9.08 -27.20 10.51
CA PHE A 37 8.80 -26.82 11.90
C PHE A 37 9.45 -27.82 12.86
N VAL A 38 9.17 -29.13 12.70
CA VAL A 38 9.72 -30.20 13.55
C VAL A 38 11.24 -30.24 13.49
N GLU A 39 11.85 -30.21 12.30
CA GLU A 39 13.31 -30.24 12.15
C GLU A 39 14.00 -29.04 12.79
N SER A 40 13.33 -27.87 12.83
CA SER A 40 13.83 -26.69 13.52
C SER A 40 13.52 -26.64 15.02
N PHE A 41 12.68 -27.54 15.54
CA PHE A 41 12.12 -27.44 16.89
C PHE A 41 13.19 -27.67 17.98
N ILE A 42 14.06 -28.68 17.83
CA ILE A 42 15.17 -28.94 18.76
C ILE A 42 16.05 -27.69 18.94
N TYR A 43 16.40 -27.04 17.83
CA TYR A 43 17.35 -25.92 17.81
C TYR A 43 16.76 -24.61 18.33
N LYS A 44 15.44 -24.43 18.23
CA LYS A 44 14.73 -23.22 18.69
C LYS A 44 14.20 -23.34 20.12
N TYR A 45 13.74 -24.52 20.51
CA TYR A 45 12.99 -24.78 21.74
C TYR A 45 13.53 -26.03 22.44
N PRO A 46 14.80 -26.02 22.91
CA PRO A 46 15.48 -27.24 23.39
C PRO A 46 14.91 -27.79 24.71
N GLN A 47 14.24 -26.96 25.52
CA GLN A 47 13.55 -27.43 26.73
C GLN A 47 12.25 -28.13 26.37
N GLU A 48 11.46 -27.51 25.49
CA GLU A 48 10.21 -28.02 24.95
C GLU A 48 10.41 -29.27 24.07
N ALA A 49 11.56 -29.41 23.42
CA ALA A 49 11.88 -30.56 22.57
C ALA A 49 11.97 -31.87 23.37
N ASN A 50 12.34 -31.78 24.66
CA ASN A 50 12.45 -32.89 25.60
C ASN A 50 11.12 -33.17 26.34
N TYR A 51 10.05 -32.41 26.05
CA TYR A 51 8.74 -32.66 26.66
C TYR A 51 8.17 -34.01 26.22
N VAL A 52 7.71 -34.80 27.20
CA VAL A 52 7.12 -36.12 26.98
C VAL A 52 5.63 -35.98 26.67
N PHE A 53 5.22 -36.51 25.52
CA PHE A 53 3.84 -36.50 25.05
C PHE A 53 2.94 -37.38 25.91
N VAL A 54 1.75 -36.85 26.25
CA VAL A 54 0.72 -37.57 27.03
C VAL A 54 0.40 -38.93 26.39
N GLU A 55 0.19 -38.97 25.07
CA GLU A 55 0.08 -40.19 24.27
C GLU A 55 1.17 -40.23 23.16
N PRO A 56 1.71 -41.41 22.82
CA PRO A 56 2.63 -41.54 21.69
C PRO A 56 1.96 -41.22 20.36
N LEU A 57 2.65 -40.47 19.49
CA LEU A 57 2.31 -40.43 18.07
C LEU A 57 2.72 -41.76 17.43
N GLU A 58 1.79 -42.43 16.76
CA GLU A 58 1.95 -43.81 16.28
C GLU A 58 1.52 -43.93 14.81
N TRP A 59 2.33 -44.57 13.97
CA TRP A 59 2.01 -44.83 12.57
C TRP A 59 2.73 -46.08 12.03
N LYS A 60 2.41 -46.46 10.79
CA LYS A 60 3.15 -47.51 10.05
C LYS A 60 4.30 -46.86 9.29
N THR A 61 5.52 -47.28 9.58
CA THR A 61 6.77 -46.79 8.99
C THR A 61 7.39 -47.83 8.07
N ASN A 62 8.22 -47.39 7.12
CA ASN A 62 9.11 -48.27 6.34
C ASN A 62 10.59 -48.04 6.67
N LEU A 63 10.89 -47.46 7.84
CA LEU A 63 12.26 -47.29 8.33
C LEU A 63 12.87 -48.63 8.76
N ASP A 64 14.07 -48.90 8.26
CA ASP A 64 14.87 -50.07 8.60
C ASP A 64 15.48 -49.90 10.02
N PRO A 65 15.35 -50.88 10.94
CA PRO A 65 15.98 -50.84 12.26
C PRO A 65 17.50 -50.58 12.22
N SER A 66 18.20 -51.04 11.18
CA SER A 66 19.65 -50.81 11.01
C SER A 66 20.02 -49.36 10.65
N ALA A 67 19.04 -48.51 10.34
CA ALA A 67 19.27 -47.08 10.10
C ALA A 67 19.44 -46.26 11.39
N PHE A 68 19.16 -46.85 12.57
CA PHE A 68 19.30 -46.24 13.88
C PHE A 68 20.71 -46.52 14.44
N GLY A 69 21.42 -45.45 14.80
CA GLY A 69 22.79 -45.53 15.32
C GLY A 69 22.89 -45.34 16.84
N SER A 70 23.98 -44.73 17.29
CA SER A 70 24.19 -44.26 18.68
C SER A 70 22.99 -43.49 19.23
N GLY A 71 22.60 -43.72 20.48
CA GLY A 71 21.37 -43.18 21.07
C GLY A 71 20.18 -44.16 21.00
N TYR A 72 20.38 -45.35 20.42
CA TYR A 72 19.35 -46.36 20.21
C TYR A 72 19.87 -47.79 20.41
N ALA A 73 19.14 -48.59 21.18
CA ALA A 73 19.31 -50.03 21.27
C ALA A 73 18.51 -50.72 20.15
N VAL A 74 19.20 -51.26 19.16
CA VAL A 74 18.63 -52.02 18.03
C VAL A 74 18.68 -53.52 18.34
N SER A 75 17.54 -54.21 18.18
CA SER A 75 17.46 -55.67 18.35
C SER A 75 16.51 -56.28 17.32
N GLY A 76 17.08 -56.84 16.24
CA GLY A 76 16.34 -57.47 15.15
C GLY A 76 15.33 -56.53 14.49
N THR A 77 14.04 -56.78 14.72
CA THR A 77 12.91 -55.98 14.21
C THR A 77 12.50 -54.82 15.11
N THR A 78 13.23 -54.59 16.21
CA THR A 78 12.89 -53.57 17.22
C THR A 78 14.00 -52.54 17.43
N VAL A 79 13.62 -51.32 17.80
CA VAL A 79 14.54 -50.26 18.25
C VAL A 79 13.94 -49.54 19.46
N LYS A 80 14.76 -49.27 20.47
CA LYS A 80 14.44 -48.42 21.63
C LYS A 80 15.41 -47.25 21.69
N SER A 81 14.96 -46.04 22.00
CA SER A 81 15.87 -44.94 22.36
C SER A 81 16.53 -45.20 23.72
N GLU A 82 17.76 -44.72 23.89
CA GLU A 82 18.42 -44.62 25.20
C GLU A 82 17.75 -43.56 26.09
N GLU A 83 17.11 -42.55 25.49
CA GLU A 83 16.23 -41.61 26.18
C GLU A 83 14.89 -42.28 26.56
N VAL A 84 14.54 -42.17 27.84
CA VAL A 84 13.31 -42.69 28.45
C VAL A 84 12.50 -41.59 29.12
N ASP A 85 11.22 -41.86 29.39
CA ASP A 85 10.39 -41.03 30.26
C ASP A 85 10.57 -41.38 31.76
N LYS A 86 9.75 -40.76 32.61
CA LYS A 86 9.82 -40.90 34.08
C LYS A 86 9.54 -42.31 34.58
N ASP A 87 8.84 -43.12 33.79
CA ASP A 87 8.47 -44.50 34.12
C ASP A 87 9.46 -45.52 33.52
N GLY A 88 10.45 -45.05 32.75
CA GLY A 88 11.48 -45.87 32.09
C GLY A 88 11.10 -46.35 30.68
N GLU A 89 9.98 -45.89 30.11
CA GLU A 89 9.59 -46.25 28.75
C GLU A 89 10.34 -45.38 27.70
N PRO A 90 10.83 -45.96 26.59
CA PRO A 90 11.66 -45.25 25.63
C PRO A 90 10.85 -44.21 24.82
N LEU A 91 11.41 -43.00 24.69
CA LEU A 91 10.79 -41.89 23.95
C LEU A 91 10.65 -42.15 22.44
N LEU A 92 11.37 -43.13 21.89
CA LEU A 92 11.14 -43.74 20.58
C LEU A 92 11.12 -45.26 20.71
N TYR A 93 10.05 -45.88 20.21
CA TYR A 93 9.92 -47.32 20.08
C TYR A 93 9.52 -47.71 18.65
N LEU A 94 10.36 -48.50 17.98
CA LEU A 94 10.06 -49.16 16.70
C LEU A 94 9.87 -50.66 16.94
N SER A 95 8.81 -51.22 16.37
CA SER A 95 8.58 -52.66 16.23
C SER A 95 7.95 -52.88 14.86
N VAL A 96 8.76 -53.18 13.85
CA VAL A 96 8.40 -53.12 12.43
C VAL A 96 7.07 -53.85 12.15
N PRO A 97 6.07 -53.21 11.52
CA PRO A 97 6.10 -51.91 10.83
C PRO A 97 5.61 -50.72 11.69
N GLN A 98 5.37 -50.86 13.00
CA GLN A 98 4.84 -49.77 13.82
C GLN A 98 5.94 -48.98 14.52
N ILE A 99 5.86 -47.64 14.47
CA ILE A 99 6.70 -46.73 15.26
C ILE A 99 5.83 -45.89 16.20
N LYS A 100 6.35 -45.65 17.40
CA LYS A 100 5.78 -44.81 18.47
C LYS A 100 6.83 -43.78 18.89
N ILE A 101 6.43 -42.50 18.97
CA ILE A 101 7.30 -41.41 19.43
C ILE A 101 6.59 -40.56 20.49
N ARG A 102 7.30 -40.26 21.58
CA ARG A 102 6.83 -39.48 22.74
C ARG A 102 7.53 -38.12 22.93
N SER A 103 8.40 -37.65 22.04
CA SER A 103 8.96 -36.29 22.14
C SER A 103 9.28 -35.66 20.78
N PHE A 104 9.32 -34.32 20.71
CA PHE A 104 9.73 -33.61 19.50
C PHE A 104 11.22 -33.85 19.17
N GLY A 105 12.06 -34.01 20.19
CA GLY A 105 13.46 -34.41 20.03
C GLY A 105 13.60 -35.72 19.25
N GLN A 106 12.87 -36.75 19.64
CA GLN A 106 12.87 -38.03 18.94
C GLN A 106 12.21 -37.95 17.55
N LEU A 107 11.16 -37.14 17.39
CA LEU A 107 10.48 -36.97 16.08
C LEU A 107 11.40 -36.30 15.05
N SER A 108 12.15 -35.28 15.43
CA SER A 108 13.14 -34.63 14.56
C SER A 108 14.34 -35.53 14.25
N ARG A 109 14.80 -36.37 15.20
CA ARG A 109 15.85 -37.37 14.94
C ARG A 109 15.38 -38.46 13.97
N MET A 110 14.14 -38.94 14.12
CA MET A 110 13.52 -39.88 13.18
C MET A 110 13.45 -39.29 11.76
N LEU A 111 13.05 -38.02 11.60
CA LEU A 111 13.09 -37.36 10.29
C LEU A 111 14.52 -37.33 9.71
N TYR A 112 15.53 -37.00 10.52
CA TYR A 112 16.93 -37.03 10.07
C TYR A 112 17.35 -38.43 9.56
N ILE A 113 17.01 -39.49 10.31
CA ILE A 113 17.25 -40.90 9.92
C ILE A 113 16.52 -41.26 8.62
N ALA A 114 15.31 -40.76 8.41
CA ALA A 114 14.49 -41.03 7.23
C ALA A 114 15.06 -40.50 5.90
N LYS A 115 16.05 -39.60 5.91
CA LYS A 115 16.79 -39.10 4.73
C LYS A 115 15.86 -38.62 3.59
N SER A 116 15.66 -39.42 2.54
CA SER A 116 14.79 -39.13 1.38
C SER A 116 13.32 -39.49 1.60
N MET A 117 13.00 -40.30 2.62
CA MET A 117 11.65 -40.75 2.95
C MET A 117 10.91 -39.80 3.91
N LYS A 118 11.58 -38.76 4.43
CA LYS A 118 11.04 -37.75 5.38
C LYS A 118 9.59 -37.34 5.12
N LEU A 119 9.29 -36.93 3.87
CA LEU A 119 7.97 -36.43 3.50
C LEU A 119 6.88 -37.52 3.60
N LYS A 120 7.21 -38.78 3.27
CA LYS A 120 6.30 -39.92 3.40
C LYS A 120 6.07 -40.31 4.86
N GLU A 121 7.11 -40.32 5.69
CA GLU A 121 6.99 -40.60 7.13
C GLU A 121 6.21 -39.49 7.84
N ALA A 122 6.44 -38.22 7.49
CA ALA A 122 5.66 -37.08 7.97
C ALA A 122 4.17 -37.19 7.57
N GLN A 123 3.89 -37.53 6.31
CA GLN A 123 2.52 -37.77 5.84
C GLN A 123 1.85 -38.93 6.60
N ALA A 124 2.49 -40.09 6.70
CA ALA A 124 1.96 -41.26 7.40
C ALA A 124 1.69 -40.99 8.89
N CYS A 125 2.56 -40.21 9.54
CA CYS A 125 2.36 -39.74 10.92
C CYS A 125 1.09 -38.86 11.06
N ILE A 126 0.88 -37.91 10.15
CA ILE A 126 -0.27 -37.00 10.13
C ILE A 126 -1.59 -37.76 9.84
N GLU A 127 -1.57 -38.70 8.89
CA GLU A 127 -2.75 -39.50 8.51
C GLU A 127 -3.20 -40.44 9.63
N ALA A 128 -2.25 -41.08 10.33
CA ALA A 128 -2.55 -41.96 11.46
C ALA A 128 -3.00 -41.17 12.71
N ASN A 129 -2.35 -40.04 13.03
CA ASN A 129 -2.58 -39.30 14.26
C ASN A 129 -3.52 -38.11 14.05
N ARG A 130 -4.82 -38.41 13.84
CA ARG A 130 -5.87 -37.41 13.59
C ARG A 130 -5.97 -36.26 14.62
N ASN A 131 -5.43 -36.40 15.84
CA ASN A 131 -5.34 -35.26 16.76
C ASN A 131 -3.99 -35.17 17.47
N PRO A 132 -2.93 -34.67 16.78
CA PRO A 132 -1.59 -34.69 17.34
C PRO A 132 -1.48 -33.74 18.53
N VAL A 133 -2.15 -32.58 18.51
CA VAL A 133 -2.19 -31.63 19.62
C VAL A 133 -2.73 -32.27 20.91
N ALA A 134 -3.80 -33.07 20.80
CA ALA A 134 -4.39 -33.76 21.95
C ALA A 134 -3.53 -34.94 22.46
N LYS A 135 -2.80 -35.62 21.56
CA LYS A 135 -1.81 -36.63 21.97
C LYS A 135 -0.59 -36.02 22.66
N ILE A 136 -0.09 -34.90 22.13
CA ILE A 136 1.08 -34.21 22.67
C ILE A 136 0.76 -33.60 24.04
N LEU A 137 -0.32 -32.83 24.16
CA LEU A 137 -0.61 -31.97 25.33
C LEU A 137 -1.79 -32.44 26.20
N GLY A 138 -2.52 -33.48 25.79
CA GLY A 138 -3.79 -33.89 26.40
C GLY A 138 -5.02 -33.20 25.80
N LEU A 139 -6.20 -33.79 26.05
CA LEU A 139 -7.50 -33.37 25.50
C LEU A 139 -7.87 -31.91 25.82
N ASP A 140 -7.38 -31.35 26.93
CA ASP A 140 -7.63 -29.97 27.37
C ASP A 140 -7.13 -28.89 26.39
N TYR A 141 -6.09 -29.20 25.60
CA TYR A 141 -5.48 -28.27 24.64
C TYR A 141 -6.08 -28.40 23.22
N ASN A 142 -7.17 -29.17 23.08
CA ASN A 142 -7.80 -29.47 21.81
C ASN A 142 -8.62 -28.28 21.26
N ILE A 143 -8.19 -27.73 20.13
CA ILE A 143 -8.72 -26.50 19.51
C ILE A 143 -10.18 -26.66 19.00
N ILE A 144 -10.67 -27.89 18.83
CA ILE A 144 -11.90 -28.20 18.08
C ILE A 144 -13.22 -27.78 18.78
N ASN A 145 -13.21 -27.36 20.05
CA ASN A 145 -14.42 -26.96 20.79
C ASN A 145 -14.95 -25.54 20.45
N GLU A 146 -14.93 -25.13 19.18
CA GLU A 146 -15.49 -23.87 18.66
C GLU A 146 -17.03 -23.73 18.84
N LYS A 147 -17.74 -24.70 19.44
CA LYS A 147 -19.17 -24.57 19.79
C LYS A 147 -19.43 -23.51 20.86
N ASN A 148 -18.47 -23.25 21.76
CA ASN A 148 -18.53 -22.17 22.73
C ASN A 148 -17.48 -21.11 22.36
N GLY A 149 -17.90 -19.85 22.22
CA GLY A 149 -17.09 -18.75 21.67
C GLY A 149 -15.88 -18.27 22.51
N ASN A 150 -15.37 -19.09 23.41
CA ASN A 150 -14.12 -18.82 24.12
C ASN A 150 -12.94 -18.93 23.16
N SER A 151 -12.11 -17.89 23.12
CA SER A 151 -10.77 -18.01 22.52
C SER A 151 -10.00 -19.12 23.21
N PHE A 152 -9.14 -19.84 22.48
CA PHE A 152 -8.08 -20.68 23.05
C PHE A 152 -7.25 -19.95 24.13
N VAL A 153 -7.10 -18.63 24.00
CA VAL A 153 -6.44 -17.80 25.03
C VAL A 153 -7.28 -17.68 26.30
N SER A 154 -8.62 -17.71 26.20
CA SER A 154 -9.53 -17.74 27.36
C SER A 154 -9.44 -19.08 28.08
N SER A 155 -9.52 -20.23 27.41
CA SER A 155 -9.43 -21.53 28.11
C SER A 155 -8.08 -21.75 28.81
N VAL A 156 -6.98 -21.21 28.25
CA VAL A 156 -5.67 -21.20 28.91
C VAL A 156 -5.61 -20.20 30.08
N LEU A 157 -6.20 -19.01 29.96
CA LEU A 157 -6.29 -18.01 31.04
C LEU A 157 -7.21 -18.44 32.18
N ASP A 158 -8.40 -18.97 31.87
CA ASP A 158 -9.45 -19.34 32.83
C ASP A 158 -8.95 -20.45 33.77
N LYS A 159 -8.03 -21.31 33.31
CA LYS A 159 -7.34 -22.29 34.16
C LYS A 159 -6.21 -21.71 35.01
N MET A 160 -5.71 -20.48 34.80
CA MET A 160 -4.55 -19.95 35.57
C MET A 160 -4.79 -19.83 37.08
N ASN A 161 -6.05 -19.90 37.51
CA ASN A 161 -6.44 -19.83 38.91
C ASN A 161 -6.62 -21.21 39.57
N LYS A 162 -6.24 -22.32 38.91
CA LYS A 162 -6.31 -23.69 39.45
C LYS A 162 -5.15 -24.58 38.98
N ASP A 163 -4.74 -25.48 39.87
CA ASP A 163 -3.85 -26.64 39.74
C ASP A 163 -2.33 -26.39 39.52
N ASP A 164 -1.54 -26.97 40.42
CA ASP A 164 -0.07 -26.97 40.50
C ASP A 164 0.57 -28.01 39.54
N ASP A 165 0.34 -27.88 38.23
CA ASP A 165 1.04 -28.68 37.21
C ASP A 165 2.45 -28.11 36.94
N PRO A 166 3.55 -28.80 37.31
CA PRO A 166 4.91 -28.26 37.15
C PRO A 166 5.38 -28.23 35.69
N GLU A 167 4.73 -28.97 34.78
CA GLU A 167 5.05 -28.96 33.34
C GLU A 167 4.20 -27.94 32.56
N ARG A 168 3.29 -27.25 33.25
CA ARG A 168 2.31 -26.32 32.67
C ARG A 168 2.91 -25.23 31.79
N GLU A 169 4.04 -24.65 32.21
CA GLU A 169 4.70 -23.60 31.44
C GLU A 169 5.22 -24.14 30.09
N ILE A 170 5.80 -25.34 30.10
CA ILE A 170 6.30 -26.04 28.90
C ILE A 170 5.12 -26.42 28.00
N LYS A 171 4.06 -27.00 28.56
CA LYS A 171 2.79 -27.30 27.85
C LYS A 171 2.23 -26.04 27.18
N MET A 172 2.20 -24.91 27.87
CA MET A 172 1.71 -23.63 27.34
C MET A 172 2.60 -23.07 26.23
N LYS A 173 3.92 -23.14 26.35
CA LYS A 173 4.87 -22.73 25.28
C LYS A 173 4.68 -23.59 24.02
N ILE A 174 4.62 -24.91 24.17
CA ILE A 174 4.36 -25.84 23.04
C ILE A 174 3.00 -25.55 22.40
N ALA A 175 1.95 -25.33 23.19
CA ALA A 175 0.62 -25.02 22.69
C ALA A 175 0.59 -23.70 21.88
N LEU A 176 1.38 -22.71 22.29
CA LEU A 176 1.55 -21.45 21.56
C LEU A 176 2.30 -21.66 20.24
N GLN A 177 3.37 -22.45 20.23
CA GLN A 177 4.14 -22.76 19.02
C GLN A 177 3.32 -23.56 18.00
N LEU A 178 2.59 -24.59 18.44
CA LEU A 178 1.69 -25.36 17.57
C LEU A 178 0.56 -24.50 16.98
N LYS A 179 0.06 -23.52 17.74
CA LYS A 179 -0.93 -22.55 17.24
C LYS A 179 -0.32 -21.55 16.25
N GLN A 180 0.92 -21.12 16.45
CA GLN A 180 1.63 -20.25 15.51
C GLN A 180 1.91 -20.98 14.18
N LEU A 181 2.28 -22.26 14.24
CA LEU A 181 2.35 -23.14 13.07
C LEU A 181 1.00 -23.25 12.35
N ASP A 182 -0.08 -23.55 13.07
CA ASP A 182 -1.41 -23.72 12.48
C ASP A 182 -1.91 -22.43 11.77
N LEU A 183 -1.62 -21.25 12.34
CA LEU A 183 -1.89 -19.96 11.71
C LEU A 183 -0.99 -19.69 10.48
N HIS A 184 0.28 -20.07 10.53
CA HIS A 184 1.20 -19.99 9.39
C HIS A 184 0.74 -20.89 8.25
N LEU A 185 0.37 -22.14 8.54
CA LEU A 185 -0.18 -23.09 7.57
C LEU A 185 -1.47 -22.58 6.91
N LEU A 186 -2.40 -21.99 7.68
CA LEU A 186 -3.60 -21.34 7.13
C LEU A 186 -3.24 -20.20 6.16
N ASN A 187 -2.33 -19.31 6.56
CA ASN A 187 -1.89 -18.18 5.72
C ASN A 187 -1.11 -18.64 4.48
N HIS A 188 -0.31 -19.71 4.59
CA HIS A 188 0.41 -20.29 3.46
C HIS A 188 -0.54 -21.00 2.49
N SER A 189 -1.54 -21.71 3.02
CA SER A 189 -2.63 -22.30 2.22
C SER A 189 -3.39 -21.23 1.44
N LEU A 190 -3.76 -20.11 2.08
CA LEU A 190 -4.42 -18.98 1.41
C LEU A 190 -3.56 -18.38 0.29
N LYS A 191 -2.24 -18.30 0.46
CA LYS A 191 -1.32 -17.88 -0.61
C LYS A 191 -1.33 -18.88 -1.77
N HIS A 192 -1.20 -20.18 -1.51
CA HIS A 192 -1.22 -21.22 -2.55
C HIS A 192 -2.54 -21.20 -3.35
N ILE A 193 -3.67 -21.14 -2.64
CA ILE A 193 -5.03 -21.03 -3.18
C ILE A 193 -5.24 -19.74 -4.00
N SER A 194 -4.42 -18.69 -3.78
CA SER A 194 -4.43 -17.45 -4.56
C SER A 194 -3.46 -17.42 -5.75
N LEU A 195 -2.52 -18.38 -5.82
CA LEU A 195 -1.54 -18.53 -6.90
C LEU A 195 -1.99 -19.53 -7.96
N GLU A 196 -2.86 -20.47 -7.61
CA GLU A 196 -3.69 -21.20 -8.57
C GLU A 196 -4.55 -20.19 -9.35
N ILE A 197 -4.47 -20.22 -10.69
CA ILE A 197 -5.09 -19.22 -11.58
C ILE A 197 -6.61 -19.43 -11.62
N ARG A 198 -7.29 -18.91 -10.61
CA ARG A 198 -8.75 -18.88 -10.53
C ARG A 198 -9.32 -17.99 -11.62
N LEU A 199 -10.24 -18.54 -12.41
CA LEU A 199 -11.01 -17.76 -13.38
C LEU A 199 -11.73 -16.61 -12.65
N ASN A 200 -11.80 -15.45 -13.30
CA ASN A 200 -12.44 -14.25 -12.78
C ASN A 200 -13.39 -13.68 -13.83
N SER A 201 -14.33 -12.83 -13.39
CA SER A 201 -15.36 -12.25 -14.25
C SER A 201 -14.80 -11.47 -15.44
N GLY A 202 -13.65 -10.81 -15.31
CA GLY A 202 -13.00 -10.10 -16.41
C GLY A 202 -12.42 -11.04 -17.47
N THR A 203 -11.65 -12.05 -17.06
CA THR A 203 -11.08 -13.04 -18.00
C THR A 203 -12.17 -13.81 -18.73
N VAL A 204 -13.14 -14.38 -18.00
CA VAL A 204 -14.23 -15.17 -18.60
C VAL A 204 -15.07 -14.33 -19.57
N LYS A 205 -15.32 -13.06 -19.25
CA LYS A 205 -16.04 -12.14 -20.13
C LYS A 205 -15.26 -11.86 -21.43
N ASN A 206 -13.95 -11.61 -21.34
CA ASN A 206 -13.11 -11.41 -22.53
C ASN A 206 -13.08 -12.65 -23.42
N ASP A 207 -12.96 -13.85 -22.84
CA ASP A 207 -12.90 -15.11 -23.59
C ASP A 207 -14.22 -15.36 -24.35
N ILE A 208 -15.37 -15.07 -23.73
CA ILE A 208 -16.69 -15.19 -24.35
C ILE A 208 -16.90 -14.10 -25.42
N GLU A 209 -16.48 -12.86 -25.17
CA GLU A 209 -16.55 -11.76 -26.15
C GLU A 209 -15.63 -11.99 -27.36
N LEU A 210 -14.52 -12.72 -27.19
CA LEU A 210 -13.66 -13.18 -28.26
C LEU A 210 -14.33 -14.32 -29.07
N LEU A 211 -14.83 -15.36 -28.40
CA LEU A 211 -15.51 -16.47 -29.08
C LEU A 211 -16.77 -16.02 -29.85
N LYS A 212 -17.49 -15.00 -29.36
CA LYS A 212 -18.59 -14.35 -30.10
C LYS A 212 -18.17 -13.79 -31.46
N GLN A 213 -16.95 -13.25 -31.58
CA GLN A 213 -16.45 -12.70 -32.85
C GLN A 213 -16.14 -13.79 -33.89
N PHE A 214 -15.91 -15.04 -33.44
CA PHE A 214 -15.67 -16.20 -34.30
C PHE A 214 -16.89 -17.13 -34.46
N SER A 215 -18.08 -16.67 -34.04
CA SER A 215 -19.33 -17.44 -34.12
C SER A 215 -20.21 -17.01 -35.30
N GLY A 216 -20.90 -17.95 -35.95
CA GLY A 216 -21.90 -17.67 -36.98
C GLY A 216 -22.31 -18.89 -37.80
N LYS A 217 -23.20 -18.69 -38.78
CA LYS A 217 -23.81 -19.78 -39.58
C LYS A 217 -22.98 -20.25 -40.79
N GLY A 218 -21.69 -19.93 -40.85
CA GLY A 218 -20.82 -20.29 -41.98
C GLY A 218 -19.76 -21.31 -41.58
N GLU A 219 -19.43 -22.24 -42.48
CA GLU A 219 -18.49 -23.37 -42.26
C GLU A 219 -17.07 -22.96 -41.81
N GLN A 220 -16.69 -21.70 -42.02
CA GLN A 220 -15.39 -21.12 -41.62
C GLN A 220 -15.38 -20.54 -40.18
N SER A 221 -16.54 -20.51 -39.51
CA SER A 221 -16.67 -20.08 -38.11
C SER A 221 -16.30 -21.20 -37.14
N VAL A 222 -16.02 -20.83 -35.88
CA VAL A 222 -15.56 -21.75 -34.84
C VAL A 222 -16.74 -22.33 -34.03
N LEU A 223 -17.85 -21.60 -33.95
CA LEU A 223 -19.12 -21.98 -33.29
C LEU A 223 -20.31 -21.49 -34.12
N GLU A 224 -21.50 -22.06 -33.94
CA GLU A 224 -22.72 -21.50 -34.53
C GLU A 224 -23.19 -20.28 -33.70
N SER A 225 -23.25 -20.44 -32.37
CA SER A 225 -23.57 -19.36 -31.43
C SER A 225 -23.00 -19.59 -30.02
N ILE A 226 -22.89 -18.50 -29.25
CA ILE A 226 -22.49 -18.50 -27.85
C ILE A 226 -23.14 -17.31 -27.13
N GLU A 227 -23.99 -17.59 -26.13
CA GLU A 227 -24.84 -16.59 -25.46
C GLU A 227 -24.87 -16.80 -23.94
N TYR A 228 -25.10 -15.74 -23.17
CA TYR A 228 -25.30 -15.86 -21.73
C TYR A 228 -26.72 -16.33 -21.43
N THR A 229 -26.92 -17.13 -20.38
CA THR A 229 -28.29 -17.48 -19.93
C THR A 229 -29.01 -16.31 -19.23
N SER A 230 -28.32 -15.18 -19.02
CA SER A 230 -28.80 -14.00 -18.31
C SER A 230 -28.12 -12.74 -18.87
N ASP A 231 -28.93 -11.78 -19.30
CA ASP A 231 -28.45 -10.46 -19.74
C ASP A 231 -27.97 -9.58 -18.58
N TYR A 232 -28.42 -9.88 -17.35
CA TYR A 232 -28.11 -9.09 -16.16
C TYR A 232 -26.69 -9.36 -15.63
N GLU A 233 -25.90 -8.29 -15.49
CA GLU A 233 -24.54 -8.32 -14.93
C GLU A 233 -24.53 -7.56 -13.58
N PHE A 234 -24.11 -8.23 -12.52
CA PHE A 234 -23.96 -7.62 -11.19
C PHE A 234 -22.77 -6.67 -11.17
N SER A 235 -22.73 -5.74 -10.20
CA SER A 235 -21.67 -4.72 -10.06
C SER A 235 -20.26 -5.25 -9.73
N ASN A 236 -20.08 -6.58 -9.70
CA ASN A 236 -18.80 -7.30 -9.61
C ASN A 236 -18.41 -8.03 -10.92
N GLY A 237 -19.17 -7.82 -12.01
CA GLY A 237 -18.98 -8.47 -13.31
C GLY A 237 -19.49 -9.91 -13.42
N CYS A 238 -20.05 -10.49 -12.35
CA CYS A 238 -20.67 -11.81 -12.42
C CYS A 238 -22.08 -11.73 -13.01
N ARG A 239 -22.52 -12.80 -13.66
CA ARG A 239 -23.89 -12.99 -14.19
C ARG A 239 -24.65 -14.14 -13.49
N ALA A 240 -23.94 -14.99 -12.74
CA ALA A 240 -24.54 -15.95 -11.81
C ALA A 240 -25.29 -15.24 -10.66
N PRO A 241 -26.38 -15.81 -10.10
CA PRO A 241 -27.13 -15.20 -9.01
C PRO A 241 -26.35 -15.22 -7.68
N PRO A 242 -26.65 -14.33 -6.71
CA PRO A 242 -25.79 -14.11 -5.54
C PRO A 242 -25.52 -15.36 -4.68
N TRP A 243 -26.49 -16.27 -4.55
CA TRP A 243 -26.32 -17.51 -3.79
C TRP A 243 -25.36 -18.51 -4.47
N ARG A 244 -25.28 -18.49 -5.81
CA ARG A 244 -24.29 -19.26 -6.59
C ARG A 244 -22.93 -18.57 -6.65
N GLN A 245 -22.87 -17.24 -6.60
CA GLN A 245 -21.60 -16.50 -6.47
C GLN A 245 -20.84 -16.82 -5.17
N ILE A 246 -21.55 -17.16 -4.09
CA ILE A 246 -20.97 -17.65 -2.82
C ILE A 246 -20.27 -19.00 -3.04
N GLN A 247 -20.84 -19.87 -3.88
CA GLN A 247 -20.25 -21.14 -4.31
C GLN A 247 -19.16 -20.97 -5.38
N GLY A 248 -18.78 -19.74 -5.71
CA GLY A 248 -17.69 -19.43 -6.64
C GLY A 248 -18.08 -19.33 -8.12
N GLU A 249 -19.35 -19.51 -8.47
CA GLU A 249 -19.84 -19.43 -9.85
C GLU A 249 -19.84 -17.97 -10.36
N ILE A 250 -19.53 -17.79 -11.65
CA ILE A 250 -19.29 -16.48 -12.30
C ILE A 250 -20.42 -16.18 -13.27
N CYS A 251 -20.71 -17.09 -14.21
CA CYS A 251 -21.75 -16.96 -15.23
C CYS A 251 -22.11 -18.33 -15.82
N TYR A 252 -23.24 -18.37 -16.53
CA TYR A 252 -23.64 -19.53 -17.35
C TYR A 252 -23.80 -19.11 -18.81
N VAL A 253 -23.48 -20.05 -19.69
CA VAL A 253 -23.34 -19.82 -21.13
C VAL A 253 -24.03 -20.97 -21.86
N LEU A 254 -24.81 -20.65 -22.89
CA LEU A 254 -25.27 -21.59 -23.90
C LEU A 254 -24.31 -21.51 -25.07
N VAL A 255 -23.70 -22.64 -25.45
CA VAL A 255 -22.80 -22.72 -26.61
C VAL A 255 -23.35 -23.75 -27.59
N LYS A 256 -23.47 -23.38 -28.87
CA LYS A 256 -23.87 -24.29 -29.94
C LYS A 256 -22.68 -24.50 -30.90
N PRO A 257 -22.00 -25.66 -30.81
CA PRO A 257 -21.07 -26.11 -31.84
C PRO A 257 -21.80 -26.58 -33.10
N HIS A 258 -21.08 -26.65 -34.22
CA HIS A 258 -21.63 -27.09 -35.52
C HIS A 258 -21.94 -28.59 -35.56
N ASP A 259 -21.25 -29.40 -34.76
CA ASP A 259 -21.32 -30.88 -34.70
C ASP A 259 -22.03 -31.43 -33.45
N ALA A 260 -22.42 -30.59 -32.49
CA ALA A 260 -22.98 -31.01 -31.21
C ALA A 260 -24.27 -30.24 -30.84
N GLU A 261 -25.01 -30.74 -29.86
CA GLU A 261 -26.18 -30.05 -29.29
C GLU A 261 -25.78 -28.81 -28.46
N ILE A 262 -26.76 -28.06 -27.93
CA ILE A 262 -26.51 -26.85 -27.15
C ILE A 262 -25.91 -27.22 -25.79
N LEU A 263 -24.62 -26.95 -25.63
CA LEU A 263 -23.87 -27.16 -24.40
C LEU A 263 -24.23 -26.07 -23.39
N CYS A 264 -24.84 -26.48 -22.28
CA CYS A 264 -25.11 -25.60 -21.14
C CYS A 264 -23.91 -25.63 -20.18
N ILE A 265 -23.20 -24.51 -20.07
CA ILE A 265 -21.89 -24.42 -19.42
C ILE A 265 -21.94 -23.46 -18.23
N THR A 266 -21.35 -23.87 -17.10
CA THR A 266 -21.03 -23.01 -15.95
C THR A 266 -19.56 -22.62 -15.99
N CYS A 267 -19.27 -21.33 -15.84
CA CYS A 267 -17.94 -20.84 -15.51
C CYS A 267 -17.89 -20.50 -14.01
N SER A 268 -16.93 -21.05 -13.27
CA SER A 268 -16.69 -20.78 -11.85
C SER A 268 -15.22 -20.41 -11.62
N LYS A 269 -14.89 -19.96 -10.40
CA LYS A 269 -13.51 -19.69 -9.97
C LYS A 269 -12.63 -20.94 -9.94
N GLU A 270 -13.22 -22.13 -9.98
CA GLU A 270 -12.54 -23.44 -9.94
C GLU A 270 -12.34 -24.02 -11.35
N GLY A 271 -13.02 -23.48 -12.36
CA GLY A 271 -12.90 -23.88 -13.76
C GLY A 271 -14.23 -23.76 -14.51
N VAL A 272 -14.33 -24.47 -15.64
CA VAL A 272 -15.50 -24.48 -16.53
C VAL A 272 -16.05 -25.90 -16.61
N PHE A 273 -17.37 -26.09 -16.54
CA PHE A 273 -18.00 -27.42 -16.58
C PHE A 273 -19.39 -27.41 -17.23
N LEU A 274 -19.83 -28.56 -17.74
CA LEU A 274 -21.20 -28.74 -18.23
C LEU A 274 -22.19 -28.83 -17.05
N ASN A 275 -23.33 -28.17 -17.18
CA ASN A 275 -24.39 -28.16 -16.16
C ASN A 275 -25.68 -28.85 -16.62
N GLY A 276 -26.68 -28.84 -15.75
CA GLY A 276 -27.96 -29.52 -15.93
C GLY A 276 -28.78 -29.07 -17.13
N GLY A 277 -28.61 -27.83 -17.59
CA GLY A 277 -29.38 -27.20 -18.66
C GLY A 277 -30.67 -26.53 -18.18
N LYS A 278 -31.46 -25.96 -19.11
CA LYS A 278 -32.85 -25.59 -18.82
C LYS A 278 -33.71 -26.86 -18.78
N THR A 279 -34.63 -26.94 -17.82
CA THR A 279 -35.67 -27.97 -17.78
C THR A 279 -36.92 -27.47 -18.52
N ASP A 280 -37.55 -28.33 -19.31
CA ASP A 280 -38.64 -27.98 -20.23
C ASP A 280 -39.86 -27.35 -19.51
N ASP A 281 -40.18 -27.83 -18.30
CA ASP A 281 -41.45 -27.53 -17.64
C ASP A 281 -41.60 -26.11 -17.05
N GLU A 282 -40.52 -25.36 -16.85
CA GLU A 282 -40.62 -24.03 -16.18
C GLU A 282 -39.50 -23.02 -16.50
N GLY A 283 -38.57 -23.35 -17.42
CA GLY A 283 -37.47 -22.46 -17.80
C GLY A 283 -36.40 -22.22 -16.71
N GLN A 284 -36.54 -22.85 -15.54
CA GLN A 284 -35.51 -22.92 -14.52
C GLN A 284 -34.24 -23.59 -15.09
N ILE A 285 -33.07 -23.10 -14.69
CA ILE A 285 -31.77 -23.67 -15.06
C ILE A 285 -31.34 -24.63 -13.96
N ASN A 286 -31.19 -25.91 -14.29
CA ASN A 286 -30.49 -26.84 -13.42
C ASN A 286 -28.99 -26.54 -13.50
N TYR A 287 -28.45 -25.92 -12.45
CA TYR A 287 -27.03 -25.56 -12.34
C TYR A 287 -26.11 -26.71 -11.86
N GLU A 288 -26.63 -27.93 -11.63
CA GLU A 288 -25.84 -29.07 -11.15
C GLU A 288 -24.81 -29.52 -12.19
N ARG A 289 -23.60 -29.87 -11.72
CA ARG A 289 -22.47 -30.25 -12.57
C ARG A 289 -22.68 -31.63 -13.20
N LYS A 290 -22.85 -31.67 -14.54
CA LYS A 290 -22.92 -32.88 -15.37
C LYS A 290 -21.58 -33.15 -16.10
N GLY A 291 -20.48 -33.23 -15.35
CA GLY A 291 -19.17 -33.56 -15.93
C GLY A 291 -17.96 -33.20 -15.07
N GLU A 292 -16.77 -33.30 -15.67
CA GLU A 292 -15.50 -32.87 -15.09
C GLU A 292 -15.33 -31.34 -15.17
N ILE A 293 -14.30 -30.82 -14.48
CA ILE A 293 -13.96 -29.39 -14.48
C ILE A 293 -12.74 -29.17 -15.37
N TYR A 294 -12.90 -28.31 -16.38
CA TYR A 294 -11.86 -27.89 -17.33
C TYR A 294 -11.25 -26.56 -16.89
N LYS A 295 -9.96 -26.36 -17.18
CA LYS A 295 -9.23 -25.12 -16.81
C LYS A 295 -9.78 -23.85 -17.47
N ASP A 296 -10.34 -23.95 -18.68
CA ASP A 296 -10.89 -22.84 -19.46
C ASP A 296 -11.93 -23.34 -20.48
N LEU A 297 -12.68 -22.40 -21.04
CA LEU A 297 -13.79 -22.66 -21.96
C LEU A 297 -13.34 -23.27 -23.29
N VAL A 298 -12.17 -22.86 -23.80
CA VAL A 298 -11.61 -23.38 -25.06
C VAL A 298 -11.22 -24.85 -24.92
N THR A 299 -10.68 -25.25 -23.76
CA THR A 299 -10.29 -26.64 -23.48
C THR A 299 -11.52 -27.56 -23.42
N LEU A 300 -12.60 -27.13 -22.77
CA LEU A 300 -13.88 -27.85 -22.78
C LEU A 300 -14.38 -28.02 -24.21
N LEU A 301 -14.43 -26.93 -25.00
CA LEU A 301 -14.97 -26.96 -26.35
C LEU A 301 -14.10 -27.76 -27.34
N LYS A 302 -12.75 -27.74 -27.24
CA LYS A 302 -11.86 -28.60 -28.05
C LYS A 302 -12.03 -30.10 -27.74
N GLU A 303 -12.60 -30.48 -26.60
CA GLU A 303 -12.96 -31.87 -26.29
C GLU A 303 -14.39 -32.23 -26.69
N LYS A 304 -15.36 -31.32 -26.51
CA LYS A 304 -16.78 -31.60 -26.79
C LYS A 304 -17.21 -31.33 -28.24
N SER A 305 -16.33 -30.77 -29.07
CA SER A 305 -16.58 -30.53 -30.50
C SER A 305 -15.30 -30.72 -31.31
N ALA A 306 -15.35 -31.63 -32.29
CA ALA A 306 -14.26 -31.89 -33.20
C ALA A 306 -14.13 -30.75 -34.23
N ILE A 307 -15.26 -30.25 -34.75
CA ILE A 307 -15.28 -29.12 -35.69
C ILE A 307 -14.76 -27.84 -35.02
N PHE A 308 -15.09 -27.59 -33.75
CA PHE A 308 -14.51 -26.47 -32.99
C PHE A 308 -12.99 -26.59 -32.93
N SER A 309 -12.47 -27.77 -32.58
CA SER A 309 -11.02 -28.02 -32.46
C SER A 309 -10.30 -27.84 -33.80
N GLU A 310 -10.87 -28.34 -34.89
CA GLU A 310 -10.32 -28.23 -36.24
C GLU A 310 -10.39 -26.78 -36.77
N ASN A 311 -11.54 -26.11 -36.66
CA ASN A 311 -11.72 -24.75 -37.16
C ASN A 311 -10.96 -23.70 -36.33
N MET A 312 -10.82 -23.89 -35.01
CA MET A 312 -9.92 -23.07 -34.20
C MET A 312 -8.46 -23.22 -34.66
N SER A 313 -8.02 -24.45 -34.97
CA SER A 313 -6.67 -24.70 -35.49
C SER A 313 -6.45 -24.06 -36.88
N LYS A 314 -7.47 -24.07 -37.76
CA LYS A 314 -7.45 -23.36 -39.06
C LYS A 314 -7.36 -21.83 -38.88
N GLN A 315 -7.98 -21.26 -37.84
CA GLN A 315 -7.89 -19.83 -37.53
C GLN A 315 -6.48 -19.46 -37.02
N GLU A 316 -5.91 -20.27 -36.12
CA GLU A 316 -4.53 -20.12 -35.63
C GLU A 316 -3.51 -20.12 -36.80
N ILE A 317 -3.69 -21.00 -37.81
CA ILE A 317 -2.84 -21.05 -39.02
C ILE A 317 -3.00 -19.78 -39.88
N LYS A 318 -4.23 -19.35 -40.20
CA LYS A 318 -4.48 -18.15 -41.03
C LYS A 318 -3.84 -16.88 -40.43
N PHE A 319 -3.86 -16.76 -39.10
CA PHE A 319 -3.24 -15.62 -38.40
C PHE A 319 -1.70 -15.63 -38.53
N SER A 320 -1.09 -16.81 -38.56
CA SER A 320 0.35 -17.00 -38.81
C SER A 320 0.75 -16.70 -40.25
N GLU A 321 -0.06 -17.14 -41.23
CA GLU A 321 0.17 -16.86 -42.67
C GLU A 321 0.04 -15.37 -43.01
N GLN A 322 -0.88 -14.64 -42.37
CA GLN A 322 -1.00 -13.19 -42.54
C GLN A 322 0.27 -12.45 -42.09
N LEU A 323 0.92 -12.89 -41.00
CA LEU A 323 2.18 -12.32 -40.53
C LEU A 323 3.37 -12.57 -41.48
N GLN A 324 3.27 -13.50 -42.42
CA GLN A 324 4.34 -13.81 -43.39
C GLN A 324 4.21 -13.04 -44.72
N LYS A 325 3.07 -12.42 -45.01
CA LYS A 325 2.86 -11.66 -46.27
C LYS A 325 3.35 -10.21 -46.24
N ASP A 326 3.64 -9.67 -45.05
CA ASP A 326 4.10 -8.28 -44.83
C ASP A 326 5.64 -8.13 -44.78
N GLN A 327 6.41 -8.93 -45.52
CA GLN A 327 7.85 -8.74 -45.70
C GLN A 327 8.26 -8.64 -47.18
N PRO A 328 9.05 -7.62 -47.58
CA PRO A 328 9.41 -7.39 -48.98
C PRO A 328 10.56 -8.29 -49.47
N ASN A 329 10.47 -8.68 -50.75
CA ASN A 329 11.36 -9.59 -51.47
C ASN A 329 12.87 -9.41 -51.22
N LYS A 330 13.58 -10.55 -51.09
CA LYS A 330 14.94 -10.73 -51.63
C LYS A 330 15.05 -12.08 -52.37
N SER A 331 15.86 -12.10 -53.42
CA SER A 331 16.02 -13.20 -54.38
C SER A 331 16.87 -14.36 -53.84
N PRO A 332 16.71 -15.58 -54.39
CA PRO A 332 17.35 -16.80 -53.87
C PRO A 332 18.84 -16.91 -54.23
N LYS A 333 19.50 -17.90 -53.60
CA LYS A 333 20.77 -18.49 -54.05
C LYS A 333 20.57 -19.97 -54.37
N GLU A 334 21.36 -20.49 -55.30
CA GLU A 334 21.20 -21.81 -55.92
C GLU A 334 21.70 -22.97 -55.03
N GLU A 335 21.21 -24.17 -55.35
CA GLU A 335 21.61 -25.43 -54.72
C GLU A 335 22.80 -26.10 -55.43
N VAL A 336 23.63 -26.80 -54.65
CA VAL A 336 24.43 -27.96 -55.09
C VAL A 336 24.41 -28.93 -53.89
N ALA A 337 23.59 -30.00 -53.84
CA ALA A 337 23.72 -31.29 -54.55
C ALA A 337 25.05 -32.03 -54.22
N VAL A 338 25.20 -33.36 -54.08
CA VAL A 338 24.33 -34.57 -54.01
C VAL A 338 25.24 -35.71 -53.41
N THR A 339 24.84 -36.72 -52.63
CA THR A 339 24.03 -37.94 -52.90
C THR A 339 23.82 -38.66 -51.52
N HIS A 340 22.60 -39.03 -51.08
CA HIS A 340 21.93 -40.36 -51.18
C HIS A 340 22.30 -41.49 -50.19
N LYS A 341 21.24 -41.99 -49.48
CA LYS A 341 20.81 -43.41 -49.27
C LYS A 341 21.84 -44.43 -48.73
N ALA A 342 21.60 -45.27 -47.71
CA ALA A 342 20.51 -45.45 -46.73
C ALA A 342 21.07 -46.30 -45.53
N SER A 343 20.38 -47.09 -44.68
CA SER A 343 18.98 -47.54 -44.49
C SER A 343 18.78 -48.19 -43.10
N ILE A 344 17.57 -48.06 -42.53
CA ILE A 344 16.86 -48.94 -41.55
C ILE A 344 17.71 -49.83 -40.60
N THR A 345 17.77 -49.48 -39.30
CA THR A 345 17.29 -50.31 -38.17
C THR A 345 17.38 -49.56 -36.83
N SER A 346 16.76 -50.08 -35.77
CA SER A 346 16.67 -49.46 -34.44
C SER A 346 17.33 -50.33 -33.36
N ARG A 347 18.15 -49.70 -32.48
CA ARG A 347 18.06 -49.89 -31.02
C ARG A 347 18.91 -48.89 -30.20
N ARG A 348 18.26 -48.36 -29.15
CA ARG A 348 18.72 -47.85 -27.83
C ARG A 348 20.19 -48.17 -27.49
N SER A 349 20.98 -47.31 -26.82
CA SER A 349 20.65 -46.56 -25.58
C SER A 349 21.71 -45.50 -25.17
N ALA A 350 21.43 -44.74 -24.09
CA ALA A 350 22.31 -43.77 -23.39
C ALA A 350 22.71 -42.50 -24.20
N GLN A 351 22.98 -41.33 -23.59
CA GLN A 351 23.26 -40.95 -22.20
C GLN A 351 22.42 -39.72 -21.76
N GLU A 352 22.32 -39.44 -20.45
CA GLU A 352 21.43 -38.40 -19.90
C GLU A 352 22.10 -37.55 -18.80
N LYS A 353 22.28 -36.23 -19.02
CA LYS A 353 22.39 -35.18 -17.98
C LYS A 353 22.51 -33.73 -18.51
N ASN A 354 21.86 -32.82 -17.77
CA ASN A 354 22.17 -31.38 -17.55
C ASN A 354 21.80 -30.28 -18.57
N ARG A 355 21.02 -29.32 -18.03
CA ARG A 355 20.86 -27.87 -18.36
C ARG A 355 20.17 -27.52 -19.69
N ILE A 356 19.10 -26.71 -19.79
CA ILE A 356 18.51 -25.53 -19.09
C ILE A 356 18.60 -24.26 -19.96
N ASN A 357 17.42 -23.67 -20.23
CA ASN A 357 17.12 -22.31 -20.73
C ASN A 357 17.74 -21.81 -22.06
N LEU A 358 16.89 -21.69 -23.08
CA LEU A 358 16.66 -20.42 -23.77
C LEU A 358 15.24 -20.36 -24.38
N GLY A 359 14.61 -19.19 -24.40
CA GLY A 359 13.28 -18.98 -25.00
C GLY A 359 12.45 -17.89 -24.31
N ARG A 360 12.49 -16.64 -24.81
CA ARG A 360 11.75 -15.51 -24.22
C ARG A 360 11.41 -14.42 -25.26
N SER A 361 10.15 -13.97 -25.25
CA SER A 361 9.61 -12.70 -25.77
C SER A 361 9.37 -12.51 -27.28
N GLN A 362 8.57 -11.46 -27.57
CA GLN A 362 8.20 -10.84 -28.86
C GLN A 362 7.15 -11.59 -29.72
N LEU A 363 6.14 -10.96 -30.33
CA LEU A 363 5.64 -9.56 -30.30
C LEU A 363 4.15 -9.55 -29.82
N THR A 364 3.54 -8.60 -29.10
CA THR A 364 3.64 -7.13 -28.92
C THR A 364 2.96 -6.23 -29.96
N LYS A 365 1.81 -5.64 -29.60
CA LYS A 365 1.50 -4.21 -29.81
C LYS A 365 0.25 -3.78 -29.01
N ARG A 366 0.38 -2.77 -28.16
CA ARG A 366 -0.74 -2.04 -27.53
C ARG A 366 -0.72 -0.64 -28.12
N LEU A 367 -1.73 -0.30 -28.91
CA LEU A 367 -1.88 1.06 -29.46
C LEU A 367 -2.49 1.98 -28.40
N GLU A 368 -1.95 3.19 -28.26
CA GLU A 368 -2.57 4.26 -27.48
C GLU A 368 -3.59 5.03 -28.33
N PRO A 369 -4.65 5.62 -27.73
CA PRO A 369 -5.72 6.26 -28.47
C PRO A 369 -5.33 7.67 -28.95
N SER A 370 -5.38 7.90 -30.26
CA SER A 370 -5.37 9.24 -30.85
C SER A 370 -6.79 9.81 -30.93
N LEU A 371 -6.99 11.04 -30.43
CA LEU A 371 -8.12 11.86 -30.86
C LEU A 371 -7.73 12.66 -32.10
N ASN A 372 -8.62 12.75 -33.09
CA ASN A 372 -9.31 14.02 -33.39
C ASN A 372 -10.32 13.90 -34.56
N TRP A 373 -11.48 14.55 -34.36
CA TRP A 373 -12.28 15.37 -35.29
C TRP A 373 -12.85 14.84 -36.64
N ARG A 374 -14.20 14.79 -36.71
CA ARG A 374 -15.13 15.16 -37.84
C ARG A 374 -15.03 14.36 -39.17
N THR A 375 -16.07 14.11 -39.99
CA THR A 375 -17.52 14.49 -40.08
C THR A 375 -18.23 13.44 -41.00
N SER A 376 -19.53 13.42 -41.40
CA SER A 376 -20.76 14.22 -41.20
C SER A 376 -21.98 13.50 -41.82
N VAL A 377 -23.20 13.72 -41.28
CA VAL A 377 -24.52 13.63 -42.00
C VAL A 377 -24.98 12.20 -42.41
N SER A 378 -26.26 11.79 -42.36
CA SER A 378 -27.56 12.52 -42.25
C SER A 378 -28.52 11.86 -41.22
N SER A 379 -29.34 12.62 -40.47
CA SER A 379 -30.81 12.80 -40.64
C SER A 379 -31.67 11.57 -40.29
N LYS A 380 -32.84 11.63 -39.62
CA LYS A 380 -33.86 12.64 -39.22
C LYS A 380 -34.51 12.11 -37.89
N GLU A 381 -35.42 12.72 -37.11
CA GLU A 381 -35.93 14.06 -36.70
C GLU A 381 -36.87 13.76 -35.49
N SER A 382 -37.45 14.65 -34.65
CA SER A 382 -37.54 16.11 -34.43
C SER A 382 -37.28 16.37 -32.91
N ARG A 383 -37.13 17.57 -32.30
CA ARG A 383 -37.66 18.95 -32.41
C ARG A 383 -39.10 19.20 -31.91
N ASN A 384 -39.20 19.78 -30.70
CA ASN A 384 -39.88 21.06 -30.38
C ASN A 384 -39.59 21.46 -28.90
N THR A 385 -39.48 22.73 -28.46
CA THR A 385 -38.87 23.96 -29.01
C THR A 385 -38.89 25.07 -27.94
N LEU A 386 -37.73 25.69 -27.64
CA LEU A 386 -37.58 27.11 -27.19
C LEU A 386 -38.14 27.49 -25.78
N ARG A 387 -37.71 28.57 -25.10
CA ARG A 387 -36.77 29.67 -25.45
C ARG A 387 -36.04 30.26 -24.23
N ASP A 388 -34.99 31.03 -24.49
CA ASP A 388 -34.09 31.67 -23.51
C ASP A 388 -34.49 33.10 -23.08
N ALA A 389 -34.11 33.50 -21.85
CA ALA A 389 -33.62 34.83 -21.42
C ALA A 389 -33.18 34.72 -19.93
N GLN A 390 -31.94 35.00 -19.51
CA GLN A 390 -31.14 36.24 -19.47
C GLN A 390 -31.50 37.27 -18.36
N VAL A 391 -30.50 37.48 -17.49
CA VAL A 391 -30.04 38.77 -16.91
C VAL A 391 -30.66 39.33 -15.61
N GLU A 392 -29.74 39.78 -14.74
CA GLU A 392 -29.80 40.78 -13.65
C GLU A 392 -30.10 40.46 -12.16
N LYS A 393 -30.19 41.54 -11.36
CA LYS A 393 -29.56 41.74 -10.03
C LYS A 393 -30.56 42.20 -8.95
N HIS A 394 -30.04 42.20 -7.71
CA HIS A 394 -30.51 42.94 -6.52
C HIS A 394 -31.75 42.44 -5.76
N GLY A 395 -31.48 41.93 -4.55
CA GLY A 395 -31.81 42.64 -3.30
C GLY A 395 -33.28 42.85 -2.92
N GLY A 396 -33.76 42.08 -1.93
CA GLY A 396 -35.00 42.37 -1.21
C GLY A 396 -35.14 41.55 0.08
N LYS A 397 -35.53 42.20 1.19
CA LYS A 397 -36.07 41.55 2.40
C LYS A 397 -37.61 41.59 2.32
N LEU A 398 -38.31 40.56 2.81
CA LEU A 398 -39.24 40.64 3.96
C LEU A 398 -40.14 39.38 4.09
N GLU A 399 -41.05 39.39 5.06
CA GLU A 399 -41.61 38.23 5.75
C GLU A 399 -43.00 37.73 5.28
N LYS A 400 -43.31 36.48 5.66
CA LYS A 400 -44.61 35.96 6.15
C LYS A 400 -45.94 36.45 5.54
N SER A 401 -46.65 35.53 4.86
CA SER A 401 -47.97 34.95 5.25
C SER A 401 -48.64 34.34 4.00
N ARG A 402 -49.33 33.18 3.97
CA ARG A 402 -50.03 32.26 4.90
C ARG A 402 -51.56 32.38 4.88
N SER A 403 -52.20 31.55 4.05
CA SER A 403 -53.57 31.03 4.19
C SER A 403 -53.58 29.55 3.73
N SER A 404 -54.25 28.54 4.30
CA SER A 404 -55.24 28.34 5.38
C SER A 404 -56.72 28.14 4.96
N LEU A 405 -57.20 26.89 5.07
CA LEU A 405 -58.57 26.37 5.35
C LEU A 405 -58.34 24.85 5.67
N SER A 406 -58.61 24.29 6.87
CA SER A 406 -59.86 24.05 7.63
C SER A 406 -60.71 22.89 7.06
N SER A 407 -61.43 22.04 7.79
CA SER A 407 -61.78 21.88 9.24
C SER A 407 -62.26 20.41 9.45
N GLY A 408 -62.47 19.79 10.63
CA GLY A 408 -62.43 20.16 12.06
C GLY A 408 -62.28 18.88 12.91
N ARG A 409 -62.71 18.75 14.18
CA ARG A 409 -63.53 19.62 15.07
C ARG A 409 -63.21 19.32 16.56
N ALA A 410 -63.41 20.32 17.43
CA ALA A 410 -63.13 20.34 18.89
C ALA A 410 -63.94 19.31 19.72
N GLN A 411 -63.68 19.04 21.01
CA GLN A 411 -63.65 19.92 22.22
C GLN A 411 -62.87 19.23 23.39
N LEU A 412 -62.44 19.84 24.51
CA LEU A 412 -62.28 21.24 24.99
C LEU A 412 -61.05 21.28 25.97
N ILE A 413 -60.83 21.97 27.11
CA ILE A 413 -61.56 22.83 28.11
C ILE A 413 -60.66 24.07 28.45
N ARG A 414 -60.95 24.82 29.52
CA ARG A 414 -60.33 26.08 30.03
C ARG A 414 -59.43 25.78 31.28
N LYS A 415 -58.75 26.70 31.99
CA LYS A 415 -58.89 28.17 32.18
C LYS A 415 -57.56 28.81 32.68
N SER A 416 -57.50 30.14 32.81
CA SER A 416 -56.30 30.97 33.11
C SER A 416 -56.55 31.97 34.25
N VAL A 417 -55.49 32.57 34.86
CA VAL A 417 -55.36 33.98 35.37
C VAL A 417 -54.08 34.21 36.24
N GLU A 418 -53.34 35.32 35.98
CA GLU A 418 -52.47 36.21 36.84
C GLU A 418 -51.45 35.65 37.89
N LYS A 419 -50.57 36.42 38.58
CA LYS A 419 -49.65 37.59 38.33
C LYS A 419 -48.84 37.87 39.66
N ILE A 420 -47.92 38.86 39.70
CA ILE A 420 -47.24 39.47 40.89
C ILE A 420 -46.02 38.61 41.37
N GLU A 421 -44.76 39.07 41.23
CA GLU A 421 -43.93 39.91 42.16
C GLU A 421 -43.71 39.20 43.52
N GLU A 422 -42.50 38.75 43.90
CA GLU A 422 -41.27 39.49 44.26
C GLU A 422 -41.43 40.34 45.53
N ILE A 423 -40.61 40.10 46.59
CA ILE A 423 -40.10 41.02 47.64
C ILE A 423 -39.61 40.27 48.92
N ILE A 424 -38.36 40.54 49.37
CA ILE A 424 -37.80 40.57 50.76
C ILE A 424 -37.90 39.28 51.65
N SER A 425 -36.94 38.87 52.49
CA SER A 425 -35.50 39.16 52.76
C SER A 425 -35.01 38.04 53.76
N ASP A 426 -33.84 37.95 54.39
CA ASP A 426 -32.72 38.89 54.66
C ASP A 426 -31.45 38.13 55.09
N SER A 427 -30.25 38.75 54.99
CA SER A 427 -28.95 38.33 55.59
C SER A 427 -28.34 36.95 55.24
N SER A 428 -27.02 36.71 55.28
CA SER A 428 -25.84 37.57 55.54
C SER A 428 -24.57 37.01 54.84
N SER A 429 -23.54 37.84 54.66
CA SER A 429 -22.07 37.53 54.59
C SER A 429 -21.61 36.12 54.12
N GLU A 430 -20.99 35.95 52.95
CA GLU A 430 -19.59 36.29 52.59
C GLU A 430 -18.53 35.21 52.94
N SER A 431 -17.40 35.23 52.22
CA SER A 431 -16.18 34.39 52.33
C SER A 431 -16.26 32.88 51.98
N GLU A 432 -15.69 32.56 50.82
CA GLU A 432 -14.78 31.43 50.51
C GLU A 432 -14.85 30.12 51.36
N GLU A 433 -15.74 29.21 50.95
CA GLU A 433 -15.75 27.76 51.25
C GLU A 433 -16.27 27.02 49.99
N ASP A 434 -15.94 25.77 49.64
CA ASP A 434 -14.74 24.94 49.89
C ASP A 434 -14.72 23.80 48.81
N GLU A 435 -13.81 22.82 48.86
CA GLU A 435 -13.84 21.65 47.95
C GLU A 435 -14.98 20.65 48.26
N GLU A 436 -16.20 20.92 47.79
CA GLU A 436 -17.21 19.86 47.69
C GLU A 436 -16.86 18.86 46.57
N GLN A 437 -16.48 17.66 47.00
CA GLN A 437 -16.27 16.50 46.13
C GLN A 437 -17.52 16.20 45.31
N PRO A 438 -17.40 15.69 44.06
CA PRO A 438 -18.56 15.19 43.32
C PRO A 438 -19.12 13.95 44.04
N ASP A 439 -20.18 14.18 44.82
CA ASP A 439 -20.85 13.23 45.73
C ASP A 439 -20.77 11.78 45.22
N HIS A 440 -20.11 10.94 46.02
CA HIS A 440 -20.06 9.51 45.81
C HIS A 440 -21.43 8.89 46.12
N ARG A 441 -22.39 9.13 45.21
CA ARG A 441 -23.55 8.26 45.01
C ARG A 441 -23.07 6.89 44.60
N GLN A 442 -22.70 6.12 45.60
CA GLN A 442 -22.91 4.68 45.62
C GLN A 442 -24.40 4.48 45.32
N GLU A 443 -24.72 4.21 44.05
CA GLU A 443 -26.02 3.65 43.71
C GLU A 443 -26.18 2.41 44.59
N ALA A 444 -27.14 2.47 45.53
CA ALA A 444 -27.31 1.42 46.51
C ALA A 444 -27.45 0.08 45.78
N ASN A 445 -26.74 -0.95 46.25
CA ASN A 445 -26.77 -2.29 45.67
C ASN A 445 -28.17 -2.91 45.83
N ALA A 446 -29.11 -2.51 44.98
CA ALA A 446 -30.26 -3.31 44.65
C ALA A 446 -29.73 -4.55 43.93
N ASP A 447 -30.03 -5.73 44.46
CA ASP A 447 -29.58 -7.02 43.91
C ASP A 447 -30.18 -7.24 42.51
N LEU A 448 -29.49 -6.71 41.50
CA LEU A 448 -29.82 -6.87 40.09
C LEU A 448 -29.76 -8.37 39.76
N PRO A 449 -30.88 -8.98 39.31
CA PRO A 449 -30.98 -10.42 39.13
C PRO A 449 -29.86 -11.01 38.28
N SER A 450 -29.50 -12.27 38.52
CA SER A 450 -28.35 -12.93 37.87
C SER A 450 -28.43 -12.85 36.34
N GLU A 451 -29.66 -12.84 35.83
CA GLU A 451 -30.07 -12.77 34.44
C GLU A 451 -29.68 -11.43 33.82
N TYR A 452 -29.77 -10.32 34.56
CA TYR A 452 -29.36 -8.99 34.10
C TYR A 452 -27.85 -8.93 33.84
N TRP A 453 -27.05 -9.46 34.76
CA TRP A 453 -25.59 -9.57 34.59
C TRP A 453 -25.21 -10.51 33.45
N GLN A 454 -25.94 -11.62 33.27
CA GLN A 454 -25.79 -12.51 32.12
C GLN A 454 -26.14 -11.82 30.79
N ILE A 455 -27.21 -11.02 30.74
CA ILE A 455 -27.62 -10.22 29.57
C ILE A 455 -26.57 -9.14 29.25
N GLN A 456 -26.07 -8.39 30.23
CA GLN A 456 -24.98 -7.44 30.02
C GLN A 456 -23.71 -8.13 29.48
N LYS A 457 -23.36 -9.29 30.04
CA LYS A 457 -22.23 -10.13 29.60
C LYS A 457 -22.42 -10.60 28.15
N LEU A 458 -23.62 -11.04 27.77
CA LEU A 458 -23.96 -11.40 26.38
C LEU A 458 -23.86 -10.20 25.43
N VAL A 459 -24.46 -9.06 25.78
CA VAL A 459 -24.39 -7.81 24.99
C VAL A 459 -22.95 -7.35 24.78
N LYS A 460 -22.08 -7.51 25.79
CA LYS A 460 -20.63 -7.27 25.68
C LYS A 460 -19.97 -8.20 24.66
N TYR A 461 -20.21 -9.51 24.73
CA TYR A 461 -19.65 -10.46 23.75
C TYR A 461 -20.15 -10.20 22.33
N LEU A 462 -21.43 -9.88 22.15
CA LEU A 462 -22.00 -9.49 20.86
C LEU A 462 -21.30 -8.24 20.30
N LYS A 463 -21.15 -7.18 21.09
CA LYS A 463 -20.41 -5.95 20.69
C LYS A 463 -18.96 -6.25 20.31
N ILE A 464 -18.27 -7.12 21.05
CA ILE A 464 -16.90 -7.57 20.72
C ILE A 464 -16.88 -8.34 19.39
N GLY A 465 -17.83 -9.26 19.16
CA GLY A 465 -17.95 -10.03 17.92
C GLY A 465 -18.20 -9.13 16.71
N SER A 466 -19.20 -8.25 16.78
CA SER A 466 -19.52 -7.29 15.72
C SER A 466 -18.34 -6.37 15.40
N LEU A 467 -17.63 -5.85 16.40
CA LEU A 467 -16.46 -4.99 16.16
C LEU A 467 -15.26 -5.75 15.56
N LYS A 468 -15.02 -7.02 15.94
CA LYS A 468 -14.01 -7.85 15.27
C LYS A 468 -14.31 -8.01 13.78
N ILE A 469 -15.56 -8.37 13.44
CA ILE A 469 -15.99 -8.51 12.04
C ILE A 469 -15.83 -7.17 11.30
N LEU A 470 -16.33 -6.07 11.89
CA LEU A 470 -16.23 -4.73 11.32
C LEU A 470 -14.77 -4.30 11.09
N LYS A 471 -13.84 -4.61 12.01
CA LYS A 471 -12.42 -4.32 11.84
C LYS A 471 -11.88 -4.97 10.57
N GLU A 472 -12.07 -6.28 10.40
CA GLU A 472 -11.51 -7.01 9.26
C GLU A 472 -12.09 -6.53 7.93
N ILE A 473 -13.42 -6.34 7.84
CA ILE A 473 -14.04 -5.88 6.58
C ILE A 473 -13.77 -4.40 6.27
N SER A 474 -13.44 -3.57 7.28
CA SER A 474 -13.14 -2.14 7.09
C SER A 474 -11.81 -1.86 6.36
N HIS A 475 -11.02 -2.89 6.05
CA HIS A 475 -9.91 -2.78 5.10
C HIS A 475 -10.38 -2.48 3.66
N ASN A 476 -11.61 -2.86 3.29
CA ASN A 476 -12.19 -2.60 1.96
C ASN A 476 -12.64 -1.12 1.80
N PRO A 477 -12.19 -0.38 0.75
CA PRO A 477 -12.56 1.03 0.55
C PRO A 477 -14.05 1.34 0.44
N GLN A 478 -14.86 0.44 -0.12
CA GLN A 478 -16.31 0.65 -0.25
C GLN A 478 -17.02 0.38 1.07
N ILE A 479 -16.64 -0.68 1.80
CA ILE A 479 -17.21 -0.98 3.12
C ILE A 479 -16.97 0.18 4.10
N ARG A 480 -15.81 0.85 4.02
CA ARG A 480 -15.56 2.10 4.77
C ARG A 480 -16.54 3.22 4.48
N ARG A 481 -17.07 3.33 3.25
CA ARG A 481 -18.11 4.32 2.91
C ARG A 481 -19.42 3.90 3.56
N ASN A 482 -19.85 2.66 3.32
CA ASN A 482 -21.08 2.09 3.87
C ASN A 482 -21.14 2.21 5.42
N ILE A 483 -20.04 1.96 6.15
CA ILE A 483 -19.98 2.14 7.62
C ILE A 483 -20.23 3.61 8.04
N VAL A 484 -19.79 4.59 7.24
CA VAL A 484 -20.02 6.02 7.51
C VAL A 484 -21.44 6.45 7.10
N ASP A 485 -21.96 5.90 6.01
CA ASP A 485 -23.31 6.16 5.52
C ASP A 485 -24.40 5.57 6.44
N LEU A 486 -24.15 4.40 7.03
CA LEU A 486 -25.01 3.73 8.03
C LEU A 486 -24.80 4.25 9.47
N GLY A 487 -24.06 5.34 9.68
CA GLY A 487 -23.89 5.94 11.02
C GLY A 487 -23.05 5.13 12.01
N GLY A 488 -22.26 4.16 11.55
CA GLY A 488 -21.45 3.28 12.42
C GLY A 488 -20.31 4.00 13.15
N LEU A 489 -19.75 5.07 12.59
CA LEU A 489 -18.70 5.85 13.26
C LEU A 489 -19.17 6.51 14.58
N PRO A 490 -20.30 7.23 14.65
CA PRO A 490 -20.90 7.67 15.91
C PRO A 490 -21.00 6.56 16.97
N VAL A 491 -21.46 5.36 16.58
CA VAL A 491 -21.59 4.22 17.50
C VAL A 491 -20.22 3.77 18.01
N MET A 492 -19.21 3.65 17.14
CA MET A 492 -17.84 3.33 17.54
C MET A 492 -17.25 4.39 18.48
N VAL A 493 -17.51 5.68 18.22
CA VAL A 493 -17.04 6.81 19.03
C VAL A 493 -17.67 6.83 20.43
N ASN A 494 -18.91 6.36 20.58
CA ASN A 494 -19.54 6.18 21.89
C ASN A 494 -19.03 4.92 22.62
N ILE A 495 -18.61 3.87 21.89
CA ILE A 495 -17.99 2.68 22.49
C ILE A 495 -16.61 3.00 23.10
N LEU A 496 -15.94 4.08 22.67
CA LEU A 496 -14.69 4.55 23.28
C LEU A 496 -14.83 4.95 24.76
N ASP A 497 -16.04 5.23 25.25
CA ASP A 497 -16.27 5.56 26.68
C ASP A 497 -16.32 4.29 27.55
N SER A 498 -16.44 3.09 26.95
CA SER A 498 -16.69 1.85 27.67
C SER A 498 -15.62 1.55 28.74
N PRO A 499 -16.00 1.03 29.93
CA PRO A 499 -15.03 0.54 30.92
C PRO A 499 -14.23 -0.68 30.44
N HIS A 500 -14.59 -1.29 29.31
CA HIS A 500 -13.93 -2.50 28.81
C HIS A 500 -12.83 -2.16 27.79
N LYS A 501 -11.58 -2.31 28.22
CA LYS A 501 -10.36 -2.09 27.40
C LYS A 501 -10.45 -2.74 26.00
N SER A 502 -10.94 -3.98 25.91
CA SER A 502 -11.12 -4.70 24.63
C SER A 502 -12.13 -4.06 23.67
N LEU A 503 -13.18 -3.40 24.17
CA LEU A 503 -14.12 -2.65 23.33
C LEU A 503 -13.50 -1.33 22.86
N LYS A 504 -12.75 -0.63 23.74
CA LYS A 504 -11.96 0.56 23.38
C LYS A 504 -10.96 0.27 22.26
N CYS A 505 -10.15 -0.80 22.39
CA CYS A 505 -9.19 -1.22 21.36
C CYS A 505 -9.87 -1.49 20.01
N LEU A 506 -10.86 -2.38 19.97
CA LEU A 506 -11.53 -2.78 18.73
C LEU A 506 -12.28 -1.61 18.06
N ALA A 507 -12.90 -0.72 18.84
CA ALA A 507 -13.53 0.48 18.31
C ALA A 507 -12.49 1.46 17.72
N ALA A 508 -11.38 1.70 18.42
CA ALA A 508 -10.31 2.56 17.93
C ALA A 508 -9.63 2.00 16.67
N GLU A 509 -9.30 0.71 16.63
CA GLU A 509 -8.74 0.04 15.43
C GLU A 509 -9.70 0.13 14.23
N THR A 510 -11.01 -0.09 14.45
CA THR A 510 -12.02 0.04 13.39
C THR A 510 -12.15 1.50 12.92
N ILE A 511 -12.12 2.47 13.83
CA ILE A 511 -12.08 3.90 13.50
C ILE A 511 -10.82 4.22 12.69
N ALA A 512 -9.65 3.69 13.05
CA ALA A 512 -8.40 3.90 12.32
C ALA A 512 -8.52 3.43 10.86
N ASN A 513 -9.05 2.23 10.65
CA ASN A 513 -9.32 1.72 9.31
C ASN A 513 -10.31 2.62 8.55
N VAL A 514 -11.48 2.92 9.13
CA VAL A 514 -12.53 3.73 8.47
C VAL A 514 -12.07 5.17 8.19
N ALA A 515 -11.24 5.77 9.05
CA ALA A 515 -10.77 7.16 8.96
C ALA A 515 -9.85 7.47 7.77
N LYS A 516 -9.52 6.49 6.91
CA LYS A 516 -8.60 6.67 5.77
C LYS A 516 -9.10 7.69 4.71
N PHE A 517 -10.35 8.18 4.74
CA PHE A 517 -10.88 9.22 3.83
C PHE A 517 -11.52 10.46 4.52
N LYS A 518 -11.58 11.59 3.79
CA LYS A 518 -11.93 12.95 4.30
C LYS A 518 -13.30 13.05 4.99
N ARG A 519 -14.32 12.29 4.54
CA ARG A 519 -15.67 12.30 5.17
C ARG A 519 -15.66 11.56 6.52
N ALA A 520 -15.02 10.39 6.60
CA ALA A 520 -14.86 9.66 7.87
C ALA A 520 -14.16 10.53 8.93
N ARG A 521 -13.00 11.13 8.60
CA ARG A 521 -12.26 12.03 9.51
C ARG A 521 -13.14 13.16 10.06
N ARG A 522 -13.96 13.78 9.20
CA ARG A 522 -14.94 14.82 9.60
C ARG A 522 -16.01 14.28 10.55
N VAL A 523 -16.49 13.06 10.34
CA VAL A 523 -17.52 12.43 11.19
C VAL A 523 -16.96 12.07 12.57
N VAL A 524 -15.75 11.49 12.67
CA VAL A 524 -15.10 11.22 13.97
C VAL A 524 -14.99 12.51 14.80
N ARG A 525 -14.48 13.60 14.20
CA ARG A 525 -14.34 14.89 14.89
C ARG A 525 -15.67 15.50 15.31
N ARG A 526 -16.72 15.41 14.49
CA ARG A 526 -18.05 15.97 14.80
C ARG A 526 -18.73 15.33 16.01
N HIS A 527 -18.39 14.09 16.36
CA HIS A 527 -18.97 13.37 17.51
C HIS A 527 -18.02 13.33 18.72
N GLY A 528 -17.08 14.29 18.83
CA GLY A 528 -16.12 14.36 19.94
C GLY A 528 -15.03 13.27 19.94
N GLY A 529 -14.98 12.41 18.92
CA GLY A 529 -14.12 11.23 18.89
C GLY A 529 -12.62 11.54 18.94
N ILE A 530 -12.18 12.74 18.54
CA ILE A 530 -10.77 13.13 18.68
C ILE A 530 -10.39 13.29 20.16
N THR A 531 -11.22 13.97 20.96
CA THR A 531 -10.98 14.15 22.40
C THR A 531 -10.97 12.81 23.12
N LYS A 532 -11.92 11.91 22.78
CA LYS A 532 -12.00 10.55 23.34
C LYS A 532 -10.77 9.71 23.00
N LEU A 533 -10.31 9.75 21.73
CA LEU A 533 -9.10 9.04 21.30
C LEU A 533 -7.81 9.61 21.92
N VAL A 534 -7.76 10.92 22.23
CA VAL A 534 -6.65 11.52 22.99
C VAL A 534 -6.69 11.07 24.46
N ALA A 535 -7.87 10.98 25.07
CA ALA A 535 -8.00 10.46 26.44
C ALA A 535 -7.55 8.98 26.58
N LEU A 536 -7.63 8.18 25.51
CA LEU A 536 -7.06 6.82 25.49
C LEU A 536 -5.52 6.77 25.56
N LEU A 537 -4.82 7.91 25.42
CA LEU A 537 -3.36 7.99 25.60
C LEU A 537 -2.94 8.21 27.07
N ASP A 538 -3.87 8.43 28.00
CA ASP A 538 -3.56 8.73 29.40
C ASP A 538 -3.47 7.49 30.30
N CYS A 539 -2.39 6.71 30.16
CA CYS A 539 -2.12 5.54 31.00
C CYS A 539 -1.69 5.85 32.44
N GLY A 540 -1.68 7.12 32.87
CA GLY A 540 -0.77 7.60 33.93
C GLY A 540 -1.40 8.10 35.23
N LYS A 541 -2.55 7.57 35.69
CA LYS A 541 -3.31 8.14 36.83
C LYS A 541 -3.62 7.22 38.02
N HIS A 542 -3.17 5.96 38.02
CA HIS A 542 -3.43 5.02 39.13
C HIS A 542 -2.20 4.29 39.69
N SER A 543 -0.99 4.64 39.26
CA SER A 543 0.27 4.06 39.78
C SER A 543 0.73 4.78 41.06
N ALA A 544 -0.01 4.62 42.15
CA ALA A 544 0.30 5.18 43.48
C ALA A 544 0.51 4.11 44.57
N GLU A 545 0.27 2.83 44.28
CA GLU A 545 0.53 1.71 45.19
C GLU A 545 1.58 0.75 44.58
N PRO A 546 2.69 0.44 45.29
CA PRO A 546 3.80 -0.35 44.74
C PRO A 546 3.69 -1.85 45.08
N ALA A 547 2.72 -2.57 44.50
CA ALA A 547 2.75 -4.04 44.46
C ALA A 547 1.99 -4.60 43.24
N GLN A 548 2.44 -5.75 42.71
CA GLN A 548 1.68 -6.63 41.80
C GLN A 548 1.22 -6.03 40.45
N SER A 549 2.12 -5.40 39.69
CA SER A 549 1.83 -4.99 38.30
C SER A 549 2.85 -5.49 37.27
N SER A 550 2.32 -6.00 36.15
CA SER A 550 3.01 -6.27 34.87
C SER A 550 1.98 -6.61 33.77
N LEU A 551 1.01 -7.46 34.11
CA LEU A 551 -0.15 -7.83 33.28
C LEU A 551 -1.24 -6.74 33.17
N TYR A 552 -1.17 -5.71 34.02
CA TYR A 552 -2.09 -4.56 33.98
C TYR A 552 -1.55 -3.44 33.08
N GLU A 553 -0.31 -2.99 33.29
CA GLU A 553 0.37 -2.00 32.45
C GLU A 553 0.33 -2.35 30.96
N THR A 554 0.67 -3.60 30.62
CA THR A 554 0.64 -4.10 29.23
C THR A 554 -0.74 -3.98 28.56
N ARG A 555 -1.84 -3.97 29.33
CA ARG A 555 -3.21 -3.81 28.81
C ARG A 555 -3.66 -2.36 28.67
N ASP A 556 -2.98 -1.39 29.29
CA ASP A 556 -3.24 0.04 29.04
C ASP A 556 -2.34 0.59 27.93
N VAL A 557 -1.11 0.07 27.81
CA VAL A 557 -0.26 0.21 26.61
C VAL A 557 -1.01 -0.21 25.35
N GLU A 558 -1.72 -1.35 25.38
CA GLU A 558 -2.58 -1.83 24.29
C GLU A 558 -3.66 -0.81 23.89
N VAL A 559 -4.35 -0.20 24.87
CA VAL A 559 -5.39 0.82 24.63
C VAL A 559 -4.79 2.08 24.03
N ALA A 560 -3.65 2.54 24.54
CA ALA A 560 -2.95 3.72 24.03
C ALA A 560 -2.43 3.52 22.60
N ARG A 561 -1.89 2.33 22.25
CA ARG A 561 -1.52 2.02 20.85
C ARG A 561 -2.73 2.10 19.92
N CYS A 562 -3.85 1.49 20.30
CA CYS A 562 -5.07 1.54 19.48
C CYS A 562 -5.60 2.98 19.34
N GLY A 563 -5.55 3.78 20.41
CA GLY A 563 -5.85 5.21 20.39
C GLY A 563 -4.95 5.99 19.42
N ALA A 564 -3.63 5.84 19.54
CA ALA A 564 -2.65 6.47 18.66
C ALA A 564 -2.83 6.09 17.19
N LEU A 565 -3.11 4.81 16.88
CA LEU A 565 -3.36 4.34 15.51
C LEU A 565 -4.60 5.00 14.87
N ALA A 566 -5.64 5.23 15.68
CA ALA A 566 -6.84 5.96 15.27
C ALA A 566 -6.58 7.46 15.10
N LEU A 567 -5.78 8.06 15.98
CA LEU A 567 -5.35 9.45 15.88
C LEU A 567 -4.49 9.70 14.64
N TRP A 568 -3.52 8.83 14.34
CA TRP A 568 -2.70 8.89 13.12
C TRP A 568 -3.57 8.86 11.85
N SER A 569 -4.54 7.95 11.81
CA SER A 569 -5.48 7.86 10.71
C SER A 569 -6.39 9.10 10.61
N CYS A 570 -6.65 9.79 11.71
CA CYS A 570 -7.43 11.02 11.79
C CYS A 570 -6.63 12.31 11.53
N SER A 571 -5.32 12.34 11.82
CA SER A 571 -4.46 13.53 11.73
C SER A 571 -4.17 13.96 10.28
N LYS A 572 -4.44 13.09 9.29
CA LYS A 572 -4.46 13.37 7.84
C LYS A 572 -5.55 14.40 7.40
N SER A 573 -5.90 15.36 8.25
CA SER A 573 -6.88 16.42 8.05
C SER A 573 -6.57 17.60 8.98
N TYR A 574 -6.25 18.77 8.42
CA TYR A 574 -5.96 20.03 9.14
C TYR A 574 -6.85 20.27 10.38
N ALA A 575 -8.17 20.29 10.18
CA ALA A 575 -9.12 20.56 11.25
C ALA A 575 -9.24 19.43 12.31
N ASN A 576 -8.71 18.24 12.03
CA ASN A 576 -8.56 17.17 13.01
C ASN A 576 -7.25 17.26 13.77
N LYS A 577 -6.14 17.69 13.13
CA LYS A 577 -4.91 18.06 13.84
C LYS A 577 -5.25 19.07 14.93
N GLU A 578 -5.90 20.18 14.58
CA GLU A 578 -6.24 21.26 15.53
C GLU A 578 -7.08 20.78 16.73
N ALA A 579 -7.93 19.76 16.53
CA ALA A 579 -8.64 19.12 17.63
C ALA A 579 -7.73 18.28 18.54
N ILE A 580 -6.70 17.61 18.01
CA ILE A 580 -5.71 16.83 18.80
C ILE A 580 -4.90 17.76 19.72
N ARG A 581 -4.46 18.93 19.23
CA ARG A 581 -3.69 19.90 20.03
C ARG A 581 -4.56 20.55 21.11
N LYS A 582 -5.78 20.99 20.76
CA LYS A 582 -6.73 21.52 21.74
C LYS A 582 -7.16 20.50 22.80
N ALA A 583 -7.10 19.20 22.50
CA ALA A 583 -7.34 18.12 23.45
C ALA A 583 -6.11 17.70 24.28
N GLY A 584 -4.96 18.39 24.18
CA GLY A 584 -3.76 18.05 24.95
C GLY A 584 -3.00 16.82 24.43
N GLY A 585 -3.18 16.44 23.17
CA GLY A 585 -2.59 15.20 22.63
C GLY A 585 -1.07 15.21 22.47
N ILE A 586 -0.43 16.37 22.31
CA ILE A 586 1.02 16.44 22.04
C ILE A 586 1.86 16.04 23.26
N PRO A 587 1.62 16.57 24.49
CA PRO A 587 2.30 16.08 25.70
C PRO A 587 2.09 14.58 25.97
N LEU A 588 0.89 14.06 25.70
CA LEU A 588 0.60 12.63 25.87
C LEU A 588 1.38 11.76 24.87
N LEU A 589 1.47 12.16 23.60
CA LEU A 589 2.33 11.52 22.61
C LEU A 589 3.82 11.63 22.98
N ALA A 590 4.28 12.78 23.49
CA ALA A 590 5.64 12.99 23.97
C ALA A 590 6.01 12.07 25.14
N ARG A 591 5.05 11.82 26.06
CA ARG A 591 5.21 10.87 27.17
C ARG A 591 5.28 9.43 26.65
N LEU A 592 4.44 9.04 25.70
CA LEU A 592 4.46 7.69 25.10
C LEU A 592 5.75 7.38 24.32
N LEU A 593 6.40 8.39 23.71
CA LEU A 593 7.70 8.23 23.06
C LEU A 593 8.84 7.77 24.00
N LYS A 594 8.68 7.90 25.31
CA LYS A 594 9.66 7.48 26.32
C LYS A 594 9.54 5.98 26.68
N THR A 595 8.54 5.28 26.15
CA THR A 595 8.30 3.85 26.41
C THR A 595 9.14 2.94 25.51
N SER A 596 9.44 1.73 25.99
CA SER A 596 10.26 0.74 25.27
C SER A 596 9.49 -0.11 24.24
N HIS A 597 8.22 0.19 23.97
CA HIS A 597 7.35 -0.65 23.12
C HIS A 597 7.28 -0.13 21.68
N GLU A 598 8.12 -0.65 20.78
CA GLU A 598 8.24 -0.16 19.40
C GLU A 598 6.92 -0.17 18.60
N ASP A 599 6.08 -1.20 18.79
CA ASP A 599 4.73 -1.28 18.19
C ASP A 599 3.82 -0.09 18.57
N MET A 600 4.07 0.54 19.72
CA MET A 600 3.39 1.76 20.16
C MET A 600 4.09 3.03 19.67
N LEU A 601 5.42 3.01 19.52
CA LEU A 601 6.17 4.13 18.96
C LEU A 601 5.77 4.41 17.50
N ILE A 602 5.56 3.38 16.67
CA ILE A 602 5.16 3.55 15.25
C ILE A 602 3.92 4.46 15.07
N PRO A 603 2.73 4.17 15.66
CA PRO A 603 1.56 5.03 15.50
C PRO A 603 1.66 6.37 16.25
N VAL A 604 2.47 6.46 17.32
CA VAL A 604 2.75 7.73 18.02
C VAL A 604 3.57 8.66 17.13
N VAL A 605 4.70 8.19 16.60
CA VAL A 605 5.55 8.95 15.65
C VAL A 605 4.78 9.26 14.37
N GLY A 606 4.01 8.30 13.82
CA GLY A 606 3.15 8.54 12.66
C GLY A 606 2.10 9.65 12.88
N THR A 607 1.52 9.72 14.08
CA THR A 607 0.62 10.84 14.46
C THR A 607 1.37 12.17 14.47
N LEU A 608 2.57 12.21 15.07
CA LEU A 608 3.41 13.40 15.16
C LEU A 608 3.91 13.87 13.78
N GLN A 609 4.32 12.94 12.90
CA GLN A 609 4.72 13.16 11.52
C GLN A 609 3.64 13.91 10.72
N GLU A 610 2.39 13.40 10.74
CA GLU A 610 1.27 14.03 10.05
C GLU A 610 0.94 15.42 10.63
N CYS A 611 1.09 15.59 11.94
CA CYS A 611 0.88 16.86 12.62
C CYS A 611 1.96 17.91 12.30
N ALA A 612 3.23 17.52 12.24
CA ALA A 612 4.40 18.39 12.05
C ALA A 612 4.44 19.20 10.75
N SER A 613 3.62 18.83 9.75
CA SER A 613 3.44 19.66 8.55
C SER A 613 2.82 21.05 8.85
N GLU A 614 2.19 21.24 10.01
CA GLU A 614 1.65 22.52 10.47
C GLU A 614 2.62 23.23 11.44
N GLU A 615 2.83 24.53 11.27
CA GLU A 615 3.81 25.34 12.03
C GLU A 615 3.56 25.34 13.55
N ASN A 616 2.31 25.58 13.96
CA ASN A 616 1.88 25.54 15.37
C ASN A 616 2.15 24.18 16.06
N TYR A 617 2.39 23.12 15.29
CA TYR A 617 2.72 21.79 15.82
C TYR A 617 4.21 21.62 15.96
N ARG A 618 5.02 22.13 15.03
CA ARG A 618 6.48 22.15 15.17
C ARG A 618 6.89 22.94 16.41
N ALA A 619 6.24 24.07 16.69
CA ALA A 619 6.41 24.81 17.94
C ALA A 619 6.16 23.93 19.20
N ALA A 620 5.04 23.22 19.26
CA ALA A 620 4.72 22.33 20.39
C ALA A 620 5.64 21.09 20.47
N ILE A 621 6.02 20.51 19.33
CA ILE A 621 6.94 19.37 19.22
C ILE A 621 8.35 19.75 19.73
N LYS A 622 8.80 20.98 19.45
CA LYS A 622 10.04 21.53 20.02
C LYS A 622 9.93 21.72 21.53
N ALA A 623 8.84 22.32 22.03
CA ALA A 623 8.62 22.56 23.46
C ALA A 623 8.62 21.26 24.29
N GLU A 624 7.97 20.20 23.80
CA GLU A 624 7.91 18.88 24.45
C GLU A 624 9.21 18.04 24.31
N ARG A 625 10.30 18.60 23.76
CA ARG A 625 11.59 17.93 23.49
C ARG A 625 11.44 16.62 22.69
N ILE A 626 10.46 16.54 21.79
CA ILE A 626 10.18 15.34 21.01
C ILE A 626 11.34 15.01 20.05
N ILE A 627 12.03 16.03 19.53
CA ILE A 627 13.14 15.88 18.56
C ILE A 627 14.26 14.97 19.08
N GLU A 628 14.60 15.06 20.38
CA GLU A 628 15.58 14.18 21.04
C GLU A 628 15.18 12.70 20.95
N ASN A 629 13.90 12.40 21.19
CA ASN A 629 13.36 11.04 21.16
C ASN A 629 13.25 10.50 19.73
N LEU A 630 12.89 11.34 18.75
CA LEU A 630 12.93 10.98 17.33
C LEU A 630 14.35 10.64 16.88
N VAL A 631 15.35 11.45 17.29
CA VAL A 631 16.77 11.23 16.98
C VAL A 631 17.30 9.94 17.62
N LYS A 632 16.94 9.66 18.89
CA LYS A 632 17.28 8.40 19.56
C LYS A 632 16.75 7.20 18.78
N ASN A 633 15.46 7.24 18.39
CA ASN A 633 14.77 6.14 17.74
C ASN A 633 15.18 5.88 16.28
N LEU A 634 15.99 6.75 15.65
CA LEU A 634 16.68 6.43 14.39
C LEU A 634 17.65 5.25 14.50
N ASN A 635 18.06 4.88 15.72
CA ASN A 635 18.98 3.77 15.99
C ASN A 635 18.28 2.47 16.42
N SER A 636 16.94 2.43 16.39
CA SER A 636 16.17 1.17 16.55
C SER A 636 16.47 0.21 15.39
N GLU A 637 16.35 -1.09 15.61
CA GLU A 637 16.47 -2.11 14.56
C GLU A 637 15.25 -2.14 13.61
N ASN A 638 14.15 -1.50 14.00
CA ASN A 638 12.87 -1.52 13.32
C ASN A 638 12.80 -0.50 12.16
N GLU A 639 12.90 -0.98 10.91
CA GLU A 639 12.93 -0.13 9.73
C GLU A 639 11.72 0.82 9.59
N GLN A 640 10.53 0.38 10.04
CA GLN A 640 9.33 1.20 9.98
C GLN A 640 9.36 2.33 11.02
N LEU A 641 9.90 2.07 12.21
CA LEU A 641 10.12 3.11 13.21
C LEU A 641 11.21 4.11 12.73
N GLN A 642 12.29 3.63 12.10
CA GLN A 642 13.30 4.48 11.46
C GLN A 642 12.69 5.39 10.39
N GLU A 643 11.84 4.85 9.49
CA GLU A 643 11.13 5.62 8.46
C GLU A 643 10.28 6.73 9.07
N HIS A 644 9.40 6.41 10.02
CA HIS A 644 8.51 7.41 10.62
C HIS A 644 9.29 8.45 11.42
N CYS A 645 10.36 8.08 12.12
CA CYS A 645 11.23 9.04 12.80
C CYS A 645 11.93 9.99 11.82
N ALA A 646 12.48 9.47 10.73
CA ALA A 646 13.08 10.29 9.67
C ALA A 646 12.04 11.20 8.99
N MET A 647 10.85 10.68 8.67
CA MET A 647 9.78 11.47 8.05
C MET A 647 9.22 12.54 9.00
N ALA A 648 9.16 12.27 10.30
CA ALA A 648 8.80 13.28 11.31
C ALA A 648 9.87 14.38 11.41
N ILE A 649 11.16 14.02 11.40
CA ILE A 649 12.28 14.98 11.35
C ILE A 649 12.22 15.82 10.07
N TYR A 650 11.98 15.22 8.89
CA TYR A 650 11.78 15.93 7.62
C TYR A 650 10.70 17.01 7.72
N GLN A 651 9.54 16.69 8.29
CA GLN A 651 8.45 17.65 8.48
C GLN A 651 8.82 18.75 9.48
N CYS A 652 9.53 18.41 10.57
CA CYS A 652 9.91 19.38 11.60
C CYS A 652 11.07 20.32 11.17
N ALA A 653 11.97 19.86 10.30
CA ALA A 653 13.20 20.55 9.89
C ALA A 653 12.99 21.68 8.86
N GLU A 654 11.74 22.05 8.58
CA GLU A 654 11.38 23.33 7.96
C GLU A 654 11.80 24.52 8.85
N ASP A 655 11.67 24.36 10.18
CA ASP A 655 12.10 25.34 11.18
C ASP A 655 13.61 25.28 11.42
N GLU A 656 14.25 26.42 11.72
CA GLU A 656 15.71 26.50 11.93
C GLU A 656 16.16 25.81 13.22
N ASP A 657 15.53 26.14 14.35
CA ASP A 657 15.84 25.53 15.64
C ASP A 657 15.67 23.99 15.62
N THR A 658 14.79 23.42 14.79
CA THR A 658 14.76 21.96 14.59
C THR A 658 16.04 21.44 13.93
N ARG A 659 16.54 22.12 12.90
CA ARG A 659 17.78 21.73 12.20
C ARG A 659 18.98 21.75 13.15
N ASP A 660 18.96 22.67 14.12
CA ASP A 660 19.99 22.78 15.16
C ASP A 660 19.81 21.77 16.30
N LEU A 661 18.57 21.50 16.75
CA LEU A 661 18.28 20.43 17.71
C LEU A 661 18.69 19.05 17.17
N VAL A 662 18.44 18.76 15.89
CA VAL A 662 18.88 17.49 15.26
C VAL A 662 20.41 17.39 15.22
N ARG A 663 21.15 18.50 15.10
CA ARG A 663 22.61 18.54 15.22
C ARG A 663 23.06 18.32 16.67
N LEU A 664 22.44 19.03 17.61
CA LEU A 664 22.76 19.00 19.04
C LEU A 664 22.58 17.60 19.65
N HIS A 665 21.47 16.92 19.31
CA HIS A 665 21.21 15.54 19.74
C HIS A 665 21.94 14.48 18.89
N GLY A 666 22.83 14.88 17.96
CA GLY A 666 23.70 13.97 17.19
C GLY A 666 23.05 13.25 16.01
N GLY A 667 21.80 13.57 15.65
CA GLY A 667 20.98 12.84 14.68
C GLY A 667 21.49 12.83 13.23
N LEU A 668 22.43 13.71 12.88
CA LEU A 668 23.06 13.72 11.55
C LEU A 668 23.83 12.42 11.26
N LYS A 669 24.47 11.79 12.26
CA LYS A 669 25.22 10.55 12.08
C LYS A 669 24.30 9.34 11.83
N PRO A 670 23.24 9.07 12.63
CA PRO A 670 22.24 8.06 12.31
C PRO A 670 21.64 8.24 10.92
N LEU A 671 21.18 9.46 10.58
CA LEU A 671 20.63 9.75 9.23
C LEU A 671 21.62 9.41 8.11
N ALA A 672 22.88 9.84 8.20
CA ALA A 672 23.90 9.51 7.20
C ALA A 672 24.16 7.99 7.10
N SER A 673 24.21 7.28 8.24
CA SER A 673 24.43 5.82 8.24
C SER A 673 23.30 5.03 7.57
N LEU A 674 22.05 5.49 7.73
CA LEU A 674 20.86 4.85 7.15
C LEU A 674 20.79 4.97 5.61
N LEU A 675 21.59 5.84 4.98
CA LEU A 675 21.71 5.88 3.51
C LEU A 675 22.40 4.65 2.90
N ASN A 676 23.12 3.85 3.71
CA ASN A 676 23.84 2.67 3.22
C ASN A 676 22.95 1.45 2.95
N ASN A 677 21.79 1.33 3.63
CA ASN A 677 20.89 0.19 3.46
C ASN A 677 19.86 0.48 2.35
N THR A 678 20.12 -0.07 1.16
CA THR A 678 19.43 0.33 -0.08
C THR A 678 18.07 -0.30 -0.34
N ASP A 679 17.66 -1.27 0.48
CA ASP A 679 16.60 -2.21 0.09
C ASP A 679 15.19 -1.66 0.36
N ASN A 680 15.06 -0.81 1.38
CA ASN A 680 13.80 -0.16 1.74
C ASN A 680 13.70 1.26 1.14
N LYS A 681 13.05 1.35 -0.02
CA LYS A 681 12.84 2.62 -0.76
C LYS A 681 12.09 3.70 0.04
N GLU A 682 11.20 3.31 0.97
CA GLU A 682 10.31 4.24 1.67
C GLU A 682 11.04 4.87 2.86
N ARG A 683 11.78 4.06 3.64
CA ARG A 683 12.80 4.56 4.58
C ARG A 683 13.86 5.42 3.89
N LEU A 684 14.42 4.99 2.76
CA LEU A 684 15.42 5.77 2.02
C LEU A 684 14.89 7.16 1.64
N ALA A 685 13.67 7.24 1.10
CA ALA A 685 13.06 8.51 0.75
C ALA A 685 12.84 9.40 2.00
N ALA A 686 12.42 8.83 3.12
CA ALA A 686 12.25 9.53 4.40
C ALA A 686 13.57 10.08 4.96
N VAL A 687 14.60 9.24 5.07
CA VAL A 687 15.95 9.59 5.56
C VAL A 687 16.59 10.65 4.66
N THR A 688 16.50 10.47 3.34
CA THR A 688 17.05 11.42 2.37
C THR A 688 16.32 12.76 2.42
N GLY A 689 15.00 12.77 2.63
CA GLY A 689 14.23 13.99 2.89
C GLY A 689 14.64 14.68 4.19
N ALA A 690 14.85 13.94 5.28
CA ALA A 690 15.33 14.48 6.54
C ALA A 690 16.69 15.16 6.39
N ILE A 691 17.63 14.52 5.67
CA ILE A 691 18.93 15.09 5.33
C ILE A 691 18.77 16.34 4.46
N TRP A 692 17.92 16.31 3.42
CA TRP A 692 17.65 17.47 2.56
C TRP A 692 17.26 18.72 3.37
N LYS A 693 16.32 18.59 4.30
CA LYS A 693 15.90 19.70 5.17
C LYS A 693 16.97 20.09 6.17
N CYS A 694 17.64 19.13 6.82
CA CYS A 694 18.73 19.43 7.74
C CYS A 694 19.86 20.22 7.05
N SER A 695 20.22 19.86 5.81
CA SER A 695 21.24 20.52 5.00
C SER A 695 20.92 21.95 4.57
N ILE A 696 19.72 22.47 4.83
CA ILE A 696 19.44 23.91 4.65
C ILE A 696 20.34 24.74 5.59
N SER A 697 20.65 24.23 6.79
CA SER A 697 21.64 24.85 7.69
C SER A 697 23.07 24.59 7.20
N LYS A 698 23.86 25.66 7.05
CA LYS A 698 25.27 25.59 6.63
C LYS A 698 26.15 24.81 7.60
N GLU A 699 25.86 24.88 8.91
CA GLU A 699 26.63 24.11 9.90
C GLU A 699 26.26 22.62 9.87
N ASN A 700 25.03 22.25 9.52
CA ASN A 700 24.70 20.84 9.27
C ASN A 700 25.46 20.30 8.07
N VAL A 701 25.58 21.09 6.99
CA VAL A 701 26.27 20.68 5.77
C VAL A 701 27.75 20.40 6.00
N THR A 702 28.48 21.22 6.77
CA THR A 702 29.90 20.91 7.10
C THR A 702 30.05 19.64 7.94
N LYS A 703 29.10 19.32 8.83
CA LYS A 703 29.12 18.04 9.58
C LYS A 703 28.81 16.83 8.67
N ILE A 704 27.96 17.01 7.65
CA ILE A 704 27.55 15.96 6.71
C ILE A 704 28.62 15.70 5.63
N ILE A 705 29.24 16.76 5.10
CA ILE A 705 30.35 16.69 4.14
C ILE A 705 31.61 16.19 4.85
N ASP A 706 32.17 17.00 5.75
CA ASP A 706 33.56 16.88 6.20
C ASP A 706 33.83 15.65 7.09
N ARG A 707 32.79 14.94 7.56
CA ARG A 707 32.91 13.90 8.61
C ARG A 707 32.05 12.65 8.45
N LEU A 708 31.11 12.61 7.50
CA LEU A 708 30.10 11.54 7.42
C LEU A 708 29.94 10.95 6.01
N ASP A 709 30.78 11.32 5.05
CA ASP A 709 30.69 10.92 3.63
C ASP A 709 29.32 11.17 2.97
N GLY A 710 28.47 12.01 3.58
CA GLY A 710 27.04 12.05 3.28
C GLY A 710 26.74 12.42 1.83
N VAL A 711 27.51 13.34 1.25
CA VAL A 711 27.37 13.71 -0.17
C VAL A 711 27.76 12.56 -1.10
N ARG A 712 28.78 11.75 -0.77
CA ARG A 712 29.15 10.56 -1.55
C ARG A 712 28.03 9.50 -1.53
N LEU A 713 27.38 9.32 -0.37
CA LEU A 713 26.25 8.40 -0.23
C LEU A 713 25.02 8.90 -1.02
N LEU A 714 24.68 10.19 -0.93
CA LEU A 714 23.64 10.81 -1.75
C LEU A 714 23.93 10.70 -3.26
N TRP A 715 25.19 10.86 -3.69
CA TRP A 715 25.59 10.69 -5.08
C TRP A 715 25.47 9.23 -5.56
N SER A 716 25.68 8.27 -4.66
CA SER A 716 25.44 6.85 -4.94
C SER A 716 23.95 6.57 -5.16
N LEU A 717 23.06 7.16 -4.35
CA LEU A 717 21.61 6.98 -4.48
C LEU A 717 21.00 7.52 -5.79
N LEU A 718 21.68 8.41 -6.51
CA LEU A 718 21.32 8.78 -7.89
C LEU A 718 21.33 7.59 -8.87
N LYS A 719 22.03 6.50 -8.52
CA LYS A 719 22.08 5.24 -9.29
C LYS A 719 20.97 4.24 -8.90
N ASN A 720 20.28 4.43 -7.76
CA ASN A 720 19.24 3.51 -7.25
C ASN A 720 18.09 3.32 -8.27
N PRO A 721 17.53 2.10 -8.46
CA PRO A 721 16.50 1.87 -9.47
C PRO A 721 15.19 2.66 -9.25
N HIS A 722 14.87 3.08 -8.02
CA HIS A 722 13.61 3.75 -7.72
C HIS A 722 13.66 5.27 -8.00
N PRO A 723 12.78 5.80 -8.87
CA PRO A 723 12.76 7.23 -9.21
C PRO A 723 12.59 8.15 -8.00
N ASP A 724 11.77 7.76 -7.02
CA ASP A 724 11.49 8.58 -5.84
C ASP A 724 12.75 8.73 -4.95
N VAL A 725 13.56 7.67 -4.85
CA VAL A 725 14.86 7.70 -4.16
C VAL A 725 15.86 8.60 -4.91
N LYS A 726 15.93 8.48 -6.25
CA LYS A 726 16.77 9.38 -7.08
C LYS A 726 16.37 10.85 -6.90
N ALA A 727 15.08 11.13 -6.91
CA ALA A 727 14.57 12.50 -6.79
C ALA A 727 14.86 13.09 -5.41
N SER A 728 14.58 12.35 -4.33
CA SER A 728 14.95 12.76 -2.97
C SER A 728 16.46 12.99 -2.83
N ALA A 729 17.30 12.12 -3.40
CA ALA A 729 18.76 12.27 -3.35
C ALA A 729 19.24 13.53 -4.09
N ALA A 730 18.68 13.80 -5.27
CA ALA A 730 18.94 15.04 -6.00
C ALA A 730 18.48 16.28 -5.21
N TRP A 731 17.29 16.26 -4.59
CA TRP A 731 16.86 17.35 -3.70
C TRP A 731 17.84 17.56 -2.53
N ALA A 732 18.28 16.48 -1.87
CA ALA A 732 19.24 16.54 -0.77
C ALA A 732 20.62 17.09 -1.18
N LEU A 733 21.08 16.79 -2.40
CA LEU A 733 22.34 17.33 -2.94
C LEU A 733 22.29 18.85 -3.17
N CYS A 734 21.13 19.42 -3.49
CA CYS A 734 21.01 20.86 -3.80
C CYS A 734 21.56 21.79 -2.70
N PRO A 735 21.09 21.73 -1.43
CA PRO A 735 21.63 22.58 -0.37
C PRO A 735 23.02 22.13 0.10
N CYS A 736 23.38 20.84 0.00
CA CYS A 736 24.74 20.39 0.27
C CYS A 736 25.77 21.06 -0.64
N ILE A 737 25.50 21.12 -1.96
CA ILE A 737 26.35 21.81 -2.94
C ILE A 737 26.32 23.33 -2.70
N GLN A 738 25.15 23.91 -2.41
CA GLN A 738 25.04 25.36 -2.16
C GLN A 738 25.78 25.85 -0.89
N ASN A 739 25.83 25.03 0.15
CA ASN A 739 26.37 25.41 1.47
C ASN A 739 27.81 24.89 1.72
N ALA A 740 28.34 24.04 0.84
CA ALA A 740 29.75 23.63 0.86
C ALA A 740 30.69 24.85 0.78
N LYS A 741 31.90 24.72 1.33
CA LYS A 741 32.95 25.73 1.15
C LYS A 741 33.46 25.68 -0.30
N ASP A 742 34.00 24.53 -0.65
CA ASP A 742 34.72 24.29 -1.91
C ASP A 742 33.84 23.47 -2.86
N ALA A 743 32.64 24.00 -3.13
CA ALA A 743 31.57 23.30 -3.86
C ALA A 743 32.01 22.82 -5.26
N GLY A 744 32.87 23.60 -5.92
CA GLY A 744 33.48 23.26 -7.21
C GLY A 744 34.25 21.93 -7.14
N GLU A 745 35.29 21.91 -6.31
CA GLU A 745 36.17 20.77 -6.10
C GLU A 745 35.44 19.55 -5.52
N MET A 746 34.55 19.76 -4.54
CA MET A 746 33.72 18.68 -3.97
C MET A 746 32.96 17.94 -5.07
N VAL A 747 32.30 18.66 -5.99
CA VAL A 747 31.56 18.04 -7.10
C VAL A 747 32.49 17.35 -8.09
N ARG A 748 33.63 17.99 -8.44
CA ARG A 748 34.65 17.40 -9.33
C ARG A 748 35.31 16.13 -8.75
N SER A 749 35.36 15.98 -7.42
CA SER A 749 35.93 14.79 -6.76
C SER A 749 35.16 13.49 -7.06
N PHE A 750 33.88 13.59 -7.44
CA PHE A 750 33.08 12.43 -7.83
C PHE A 750 33.34 12.07 -9.29
N VAL A 751 34.30 11.18 -9.54
CA VAL A 751 34.65 10.66 -10.88
C VAL A 751 33.40 10.11 -11.59
N GLY A 752 33.10 10.63 -12.79
CA GLY A 752 31.88 10.31 -13.55
C GLY A 752 30.58 10.87 -12.94
N GLY A 753 30.65 11.66 -11.86
CA GLY A 753 29.52 12.20 -11.13
C GLY A 753 28.74 13.26 -11.92
N LEU A 754 29.44 14.13 -12.65
CA LEU A 754 28.84 15.11 -13.57
C LEU A 754 28.16 14.43 -14.74
N GLU A 755 28.83 13.48 -15.39
CA GLU A 755 28.27 12.67 -16.49
C GLU A 755 27.00 11.93 -16.04
N LEU A 756 26.98 11.34 -14.84
CA LEU A 756 25.80 10.70 -14.25
C LEU A 756 24.62 11.68 -14.12
N VAL A 757 24.86 12.88 -13.58
CA VAL A 757 23.81 13.91 -13.39
C VAL A 757 23.26 14.37 -14.75
N VAL A 758 24.11 14.61 -15.74
CA VAL A 758 23.67 14.97 -17.11
C VAL A 758 22.91 13.82 -17.77
N ASN A 759 23.37 12.57 -17.62
CA ASN A 759 22.66 11.39 -18.13
C ASN A 759 21.25 11.20 -17.52
N LEU A 760 21.00 11.63 -16.28
CA LEU A 760 19.68 11.53 -15.66
C LEU A 760 18.63 12.45 -16.31
N LEU A 761 19.02 13.46 -17.10
CA LEU A 761 18.10 14.23 -17.96
C LEU A 761 17.42 13.38 -19.04
N LYS A 762 17.85 12.13 -19.24
CA LYS A 762 17.21 11.14 -20.13
C LYS A 762 16.06 10.38 -19.46
N SER A 763 15.72 10.68 -18.19
CA SER A 763 14.65 10.01 -17.44
C SER A 763 13.24 10.40 -17.92
N GLU A 764 12.30 9.46 -17.90
CA GLU A 764 10.87 9.71 -18.16
C GLU A 764 10.14 10.32 -16.94
N ASN A 765 10.71 10.20 -15.73
CA ASN A 765 10.06 10.67 -14.51
C ASN A 765 10.29 12.19 -14.32
N LYS A 766 9.20 12.95 -14.41
CA LYS A 766 9.19 14.43 -14.33
C LYS A 766 9.67 14.99 -12.99
N GLU A 767 9.56 14.24 -11.90
CA GLU A 767 10.07 14.63 -10.58
C GLU A 767 11.59 14.45 -10.52
N VAL A 768 12.12 13.34 -11.03
CA VAL A 768 13.57 13.13 -11.21
C VAL A 768 14.17 14.20 -12.11
N LEU A 769 13.52 14.52 -13.23
CA LEU A 769 13.97 15.60 -14.12
C LEU A 769 14.00 16.96 -13.40
N ALA A 770 12.99 17.29 -12.59
CA ALA A 770 12.91 18.56 -11.88
C ALA A 770 14.00 18.68 -10.80
N SER A 771 14.23 17.61 -10.03
CA SER A 771 15.29 17.57 -9.02
C SER A 771 16.69 17.58 -9.64
N VAL A 772 16.90 16.88 -10.76
CA VAL A 772 18.18 16.87 -11.49
C VAL A 772 18.46 18.25 -12.10
N CYS A 773 17.46 18.93 -12.66
CA CYS A 773 17.62 20.34 -13.07
C CYS A 773 18.05 21.21 -11.88
N ALA A 774 17.42 21.08 -10.70
CA ALA A 774 17.80 21.82 -9.50
C ALA A 774 19.25 21.52 -9.03
N VAL A 775 19.73 20.28 -9.16
CA VAL A 775 21.13 19.91 -8.90
C VAL A 775 22.06 20.59 -9.92
N ILE A 776 21.77 20.49 -11.21
CA ILE A 776 22.59 21.11 -12.27
C ILE A 776 22.64 22.64 -12.10
N THR A 777 21.53 23.29 -11.73
CA THR A 777 21.48 24.72 -11.41
C THR A 777 22.41 25.13 -10.27
N ASN A 778 22.71 24.23 -9.33
CA ASN A 778 23.66 24.46 -8.24
C ASN A 778 25.10 24.15 -8.65
N ILE A 779 25.33 23.08 -9.41
CA ILE A 779 26.62 22.71 -10.00
C ILE A 779 27.12 23.83 -10.93
N ALA A 780 26.25 24.35 -11.79
CA ALA A 780 26.52 25.41 -12.75
C ALA A 780 26.72 26.83 -12.13
N LYS A 781 26.86 26.93 -10.81
CA LYS A 781 27.36 28.14 -10.14
C LYS A 781 28.89 28.24 -10.22
N ASP A 782 29.56 27.10 -10.35
CA ASP A 782 31.00 26.98 -10.56
C ASP A 782 31.31 26.87 -12.07
N GLN A 783 32.33 27.61 -12.53
CA GLN A 783 32.61 27.74 -13.97
C GLN A 783 33.24 26.48 -14.57
N GLU A 784 34.11 25.78 -13.83
CA GLU A 784 34.77 24.55 -14.31
C GLU A 784 33.76 23.41 -14.40
N ASN A 785 32.91 23.26 -13.40
CA ASN A 785 31.77 22.34 -13.44
C ASN A 785 30.83 22.66 -14.60
N LEU A 786 30.53 23.94 -14.86
CA LEU A 786 29.68 24.38 -15.97
C LEU A 786 30.32 24.04 -17.34
N ALA A 787 31.64 24.13 -17.47
CA ALA A 787 32.36 23.64 -18.64
C ALA A 787 32.14 22.14 -18.84
N VAL A 788 32.44 21.32 -17.81
CA VAL A 788 32.40 19.85 -17.93
C VAL A 788 30.98 19.32 -18.19
N ILE A 789 29.92 19.90 -17.60
CA ILE A 789 28.53 19.52 -17.97
C ILE A 789 28.15 19.96 -19.39
N THR A 790 28.74 21.04 -19.91
CA THR A 790 28.56 21.47 -21.29
C THR A 790 29.14 20.43 -22.24
N ASP A 791 30.36 19.97 -21.99
CA ASP A 791 31.05 18.94 -22.78
C ASP A 791 30.34 17.57 -22.70
N HIS A 792 29.70 17.25 -21.57
CA HIS A 792 28.80 16.10 -21.44
C HIS A 792 27.44 16.25 -22.17
N GLY A 793 27.21 17.35 -22.88
CA GLY A 793 26.03 17.55 -23.73
C GLY A 793 24.75 17.98 -23.00
N VAL A 794 24.87 18.74 -21.90
CA VAL A 794 23.71 19.20 -21.12
C VAL A 794 22.76 20.09 -21.96
N VAL A 795 23.28 20.91 -22.88
CA VAL A 795 22.49 21.87 -23.68
C VAL A 795 21.47 21.18 -24.61
N PRO A 796 21.84 20.20 -25.47
CA PRO A 796 20.86 19.41 -26.23
C PRO A 796 19.80 18.72 -25.36
N LEU A 797 20.18 18.20 -24.19
CA LEU A 797 19.29 17.46 -23.30
C LEU A 797 18.26 18.38 -22.64
N LEU A 798 18.67 19.51 -22.07
CA LEU A 798 17.76 20.52 -21.50
C LEU A 798 16.84 21.10 -22.60
N SER A 799 17.36 21.34 -23.81
CA SER A 799 16.57 21.83 -24.95
C SER A 799 15.45 20.84 -25.34
N LYS A 800 15.75 19.54 -25.37
CA LYS A 800 14.74 18.49 -25.62
C LYS A 800 13.64 18.45 -24.55
N LEU A 801 13.97 18.76 -23.30
CA LEU A 801 13.01 18.81 -22.19
C LEU A 801 12.14 20.09 -22.17
N ALA A 802 12.51 21.13 -22.91
CA ALA A 802 11.86 22.44 -22.84
C ALA A 802 10.37 22.41 -23.23
N ASN A 803 9.94 21.47 -24.08
CA ASN A 803 8.53 21.30 -24.44
C ASN A 803 7.75 20.47 -23.39
N THR A 804 7.57 21.02 -22.18
CA THR A 804 6.91 20.34 -21.06
C THR A 804 5.73 21.13 -20.45
N ASN A 805 4.82 20.38 -19.81
CA ASN A 805 3.57 20.87 -19.20
C ASN A 805 3.52 20.67 -17.67
N ASN A 806 4.64 20.36 -17.02
CA ASN A 806 4.72 20.28 -15.55
C ASN A 806 5.44 21.54 -15.03
N ASP A 807 4.72 22.42 -14.32
CA ASP A 807 5.25 23.70 -13.87
C ASP A 807 6.44 23.59 -12.90
N LYS A 808 6.50 22.55 -12.05
CA LYS A 808 7.67 22.29 -11.19
C LYS A 808 8.93 22.00 -12.02
N LEU A 809 8.81 21.20 -13.07
CA LEU A 809 9.90 20.98 -14.03
C LEU A 809 10.21 22.25 -14.81
N ARG A 810 9.20 22.99 -15.30
CA ARG A 810 9.40 24.26 -16.03
C ARG A 810 10.24 25.26 -15.24
N ARG A 811 9.93 25.45 -13.95
CA ARG A 811 10.68 26.33 -13.04
C ARG A 811 12.16 25.96 -13.05
N HIS A 812 12.50 24.73 -12.66
CA HIS A 812 13.89 24.35 -12.48
C HIS A 812 14.64 24.22 -13.80
N LEU A 813 13.98 23.76 -14.87
CA LEU A 813 14.56 23.70 -16.22
C LEU A 813 14.91 25.10 -16.75
N ALA A 814 14.03 26.09 -16.58
CA ALA A 814 14.34 27.48 -16.93
C ALA A 814 15.49 28.03 -16.07
N GLU A 815 15.51 27.73 -14.77
CA GLU A 815 16.59 28.12 -13.86
C GLU A 815 17.94 27.50 -14.29
N THR A 816 17.96 26.23 -14.73
CA THR A 816 19.15 25.57 -15.27
C THR A 816 19.61 26.19 -16.58
N ILE A 817 18.69 26.41 -17.54
CA ILE A 817 19.03 27.01 -18.85
C ILE A 817 19.60 28.42 -18.64
N SER A 818 19.02 29.21 -17.74
CA SER A 818 19.53 30.53 -17.36
C SER A 818 20.99 30.48 -16.88
N ARG A 819 21.36 29.49 -16.04
CA ARG A 819 22.76 29.29 -15.62
C ARG A 819 23.65 28.80 -16.77
N CYS A 820 23.18 27.83 -17.56
CA CYS A 820 23.99 27.27 -18.64
C CYS A 820 24.29 28.28 -19.76
N CYS A 821 23.46 29.31 -19.96
CA CYS A 821 23.71 30.41 -20.92
C CYS A 821 24.92 31.30 -20.56
N MET A 822 25.42 31.22 -19.31
CA MET A 822 26.57 31.99 -18.83
C MET A 822 27.94 31.43 -19.30
N TRP A 823 27.96 30.38 -20.13
CA TRP A 823 29.21 29.72 -20.58
C TRP A 823 29.32 29.61 -22.10
N GLY A 824 30.49 30.01 -22.62
CA GLY A 824 30.88 29.81 -24.01
C GLY A 824 29.81 30.21 -25.03
N ARG A 825 29.48 29.29 -25.94
CA ARG A 825 28.46 29.48 -26.99
C ARG A 825 27.08 28.91 -26.61
N ASN A 826 26.87 28.53 -25.35
CA ASN A 826 25.64 27.82 -24.92
C ASN A 826 24.36 28.60 -25.22
N ARG A 827 24.38 29.95 -25.10
CA ARG A 827 23.26 30.82 -25.47
C ARG A 827 22.80 30.62 -26.92
N VAL A 828 23.76 30.47 -27.84
CA VAL A 828 23.51 30.25 -29.28
C VAL A 828 22.97 28.83 -29.50
N ALA A 829 23.64 27.84 -28.89
CA ALA A 829 23.24 26.44 -28.99
C ALA A 829 21.83 26.16 -28.43
N PHE A 830 21.37 26.88 -27.40
CA PHE A 830 19.96 26.83 -26.95
C PHE A 830 18.97 27.38 -27.99
N GLY A 831 19.39 28.35 -28.80
CA GLY A 831 18.66 28.86 -29.97
C GLY A 831 18.61 27.82 -31.10
N GLU A 832 19.78 27.30 -31.50
CA GLU A 832 19.93 26.26 -32.53
C GLU A 832 19.14 24.99 -32.20
N HIS A 833 19.15 24.56 -30.94
CA HIS A 833 18.34 23.45 -30.42
C HIS A 833 16.88 23.82 -30.09
N LYS A 834 16.44 25.03 -30.46
CA LYS A 834 15.05 25.52 -30.44
C LYS A 834 14.39 25.53 -29.06
N ALA A 835 15.15 25.76 -27.99
CA ALA A 835 14.66 25.84 -26.61
C ALA A 835 13.88 27.14 -26.32
N VAL A 836 14.18 28.23 -27.02
CA VAL A 836 13.63 29.57 -26.79
C VAL A 836 12.11 29.63 -26.95
N ALA A 837 11.58 29.12 -28.07
CA ALA A 837 10.13 29.18 -28.35
C ALA A 837 9.27 28.40 -27.33
N PRO A 838 9.66 27.20 -26.86
CA PRO A 838 9.07 26.57 -25.68
C PRO A 838 9.14 27.40 -24.40
N LEU A 839 10.28 28.04 -24.10
CA LEU A 839 10.44 28.86 -22.89
C LEU A 839 9.50 30.08 -22.88
N VAL A 840 9.32 30.77 -24.02
CA VAL A 840 8.34 31.87 -24.13
C VAL A 840 6.92 31.42 -23.75
N ARG A 841 6.56 30.15 -24.01
CA ARG A 841 5.25 29.60 -23.63
C ARG A 841 5.10 29.38 -22.13
N TYR A 842 6.18 29.34 -21.34
CA TYR A 842 6.11 29.23 -19.88
C TYR A 842 5.57 30.51 -19.22
N LEU A 843 5.66 31.66 -19.91
CA LEU A 843 5.02 32.92 -19.49
C LEU A 843 3.47 32.84 -19.48
N LYS A 844 2.89 31.73 -19.96
CA LYS A 844 1.45 31.40 -19.85
C LYS A 844 1.09 30.54 -18.62
N SER A 845 2.05 30.26 -17.73
CA SER A 845 1.78 29.55 -16.48
C SER A 845 0.94 30.40 -15.52
N ASN A 846 0.43 29.80 -14.45
CA ASN A 846 -0.15 30.49 -13.30
C ASN A 846 0.81 30.53 -12.09
N ASP A 847 2.00 29.91 -12.18
CA ASP A 847 2.99 29.93 -11.10
C ASP A 847 4.02 31.07 -11.28
N THR A 848 3.98 32.05 -10.38
CA THR A 848 4.93 33.16 -10.27
C THR A 848 6.40 32.71 -10.27
N ASN A 849 6.70 31.51 -9.74
CA ASN A 849 8.06 30.97 -9.74
C ASN A 849 8.52 30.51 -11.11
N VAL A 850 7.60 29.94 -11.91
CA VAL A 850 7.85 29.63 -13.33
C VAL A 850 8.08 30.93 -14.09
N HIS A 851 7.28 31.98 -13.86
CA HIS A 851 7.50 33.28 -14.49
C HIS A 851 8.87 33.87 -14.13
N ARG A 852 9.26 33.89 -12.84
CA ARG A 852 10.57 34.40 -12.40
C ARG A 852 11.73 33.66 -13.07
N ALA A 853 11.72 32.33 -13.04
CA ALA A 853 12.77 31.51 -13.65
C ALA A 853 12.80 31.65 -15.19
N THR A 854 11.62 31.75 -15.83
CA THR A 854 11.50 31.95 -17.28
C THR A 854 12.02 33.32 -17.70
N ALA A 855 11.66 34.40 -17.00
CA ALA A 855 12.18 35.73 -17.31
C ALA A 855 13.70 35.80 -17.15
N GLN A 856 14.26 35.17 -16.11
CA GLN A 856 15.71 35.05 -15.92
C GLN A 856 16.39 34.23 -17.04
N ALA A 857 15.73 33.19 -17.56
CA ALA A 857 16.23 32.41 -18.70
C ALA A 857 16.18 33.19 -20.01
N LEU A 858 15.05 33.84 -20.31
CA LEU A 858 14.87 34.66 -21.51
C LEU A 858 15.81 35.88 -21.50
N TYR A 859 16.05 36.51 -20.35
CA TYR A 859 17.06 37.56 -20.21
C TYR A 859 18.46 37.06 -20.64
N GLN A 860 18.91 35.94 -20.08
CA GLN A 860 20.23 35.36 -20.41
C GLN A 860 20.34 34.84 -21.87
N LEU A 861 19.22 34.43 -22.47
CA LEU A 861 19.14 34.10 -23.89
C LEU A 861 19.10 35.34 -24.79
N SER A 862 18.60 36.48 -24.30
CA SER A 862 18.43 37.71 -25.09
C SER A 862 19.73 38.46 -25.38
N GLU A 863 20.84 38.12 -24.71
CA GLU A 863 22.19 38.57 -25.10
C GLU A 863 22.66 38.01 -26.46
N ASP A 864 21.81 37.25 -27.16
CA ASP A 864 21.96 36.77 -28.53
C ASP A 864 20.81 37.29 -29.42
N ALA A 865 21.13 37.69 -30.66
CA ALA A 865 20.20 38.37 -31.56
C ALA A 865 19.17 37.42 -32.19
N ASP A 866 19.56 36.21 -32.60
CA ASP A 866 18.65 35.23 -33.21
C ASP A 866 17.66 34.69 -32.16
N ASN A 867 18.12 34.55 -30.92
CA ASN A 867 17.26 34.32 -29.76
C ASN A 867 16.25 35.46 -29.55
N CYS A 868 16.66 36.73 -29.65
CA CYS A 868 15.74 37.87 -29.56
C CYS A 868 14.64 37.85 -30.63
N ILE A 869 15.01 37.57 -31.89
CA ILE A 869 14.05 37.41 -32.99
C ILE A 869 13.06 36.29 -32.67
N THR A 870 13.56 35.12 -32.27
CA THR A 870 12.74 33.96 -31.89
C THR A 870 11.78 34.27 -30.73
N MET A 871 12.19 35.10 -29.76
CA MET A 871 11.33 35.56 -28.68
C MET A 871 10.23 36.51 -29.15
N HIS A 872 10.57 37.45 -30.04
CA HIS A 872 9.61 38.40 -30.61
C HIS A 872 8.52 37.68 -31.41
N GLU A 873 8.90 36.76 -32.31
CA GLU A 873 7.98 35.95 -33.12
C GLU A 873 7.01 35.11 -32.26
N ASN A 874 7.48 34.58 -31.13
CA ASN A 874 6.65 33.82 -30.19
C ASN A 874 5.83 34.72 -29.24
N GLY A 875 5.91 36.04 -29.40
CA GLY A 875 5.10 37.04 -28.71
C GLY A 875 5.54 37.35 -27.28
N ALA A 876 6.82 37.17 -26.93
CA ALA A 876 7.34 37.36 -25.57
C ALA A 876 6.93 38.70 -24.94
N VAL A 877 7.08 39.80 -25.69
CA VAL A 877 6.68 41.17 -25.30
C VAL A 877 5.24 41.24 -24.80
N LYS A 878 4.30 40.55 -25.46
CA LYS A 878 2.88 40.56 -25.08
C LYS A 878 2.65 39.94 -23.70
N TYR A 879 3.36 38.85 -23.39
CA TYR A 879 3.24 38.19 -22.09
C TYR A 879 3.98 38.99 -21.01
N MET A 880 5.18 39.51 -21.30
CA MET A 880 5.95 40.37 -20.40
C MET A 880 5.17 41.62 -19.96
N ASN A 881 4.57 42.36 -20.90
CA ASN A 881 3.75 43.53 -20.58
C ASN A 881 2.51 43.14 -19.74
N SER A 882 1.90 41.97 -19.98
CA SER A 882 0.78 41.49 -19.16
C SER A 882 1.17 41.13 -17.73
N LEU A 883 2.43 40.71 -17.50
CA LEU A 883 2.97 40.43 -16.17
C LEU A 883 3.32 41.72 -15.42
N GLN A 884 3.76 42.77 -16.11
CA GLN A 884 4.01 44.09 -15.50
C GLN A 884 2.71 44.78 -15.05
N VAL A 885 1.64 44.71 -15.84
CA VAL A 885 0.34 45.37 -15.54
C VAL A 885 -0.41 44.70 -14.37
N LEU A 886 -0.12 43.44 -14.07
CA LEU A 886 -0.63 42.75 -12.88
C LEU A 886 0.15 43.19 -11.62
N GLY A 887 -0.12 44.41 -11.14
CA GLY A 887 0.61 45.12 -10.07
C GLY A 887 0.59 44.48 -8.67
N LYS A 888 1.18 43.30 -8.53
CA LYS A 888 1.36 42.56 -7.25
C LYS A 888 2.62 41.67 -7.19
N VAL A 889 3.54 41.76 -8.18
CA VAL A 889 4.52 40.68 -8.42
C VAL A 889 5.99 41.16 -8.40
N ASP A 890 6.73 40.63 -7.42
CA ASP A 890 8.19 40.38 -7.37
C ASP A 890 9.11 41.28 -8.22
N PHE A 891 9.88 42.14 -7.54
CA PHE A 891 10.92 42.99 -8.11
C PHE A 891 11.90 42.26 -9.05
N LYS A 892 12.27 40.99 -8.77
CA LYS A 892 13.17 40.23 -9.65
C LYS A 892 12.50 39.82 -10.96
N LEU A 893 11.19 39.52 -10.94
CA LEU A 893 10.45 39.28 -12.18
C LEU A 893 10.35 40.55 -13.01
N GLN A 894 10.04 41.69 -12.37
CA GLN A 894 9.99 42.99 -13.03
C GLN A 894 11.35 43.34 -13.64
N PHE A 895 12.45 43.24 -12.87
CA PHE A 895 13.81 43.49 -13.35
C PHE A 895 14.17 42.65 -14.58
N PHE A 896 14.06 41.31 -14.51
CA PHE A 896 14.43 40.47 -15.66
C PHE A 896 13.50 40.65 -16.86
N SER A 897 12.20 40.92 -16.64
CA SER A 897 11.25 41.21 -17.72
C SER A 897 11.58 42.53 -18.42
N THR A 898 11.89 43.59 -17.66
CA THR A 898 12.24 44.91 -18.19
C THR A 898 13.61 44.88 -18.87
N ALA A 899 14.61 44.21 -18.28
CA ALA A 899 15.93 44.06 -18.88
C ALA A 899 15.89 43.27 -20.20
N CYS A 900 15.13 42.16 -20.26
CA CYS A 900 14.93 41.41 -21.51
C CYS A 900 14.21 42.23 -22.58
N PHE A 901 13.21 43.03 -22.20
CA PHE A 901 12.54 43.97 -23.10
C PHE A 901 13.49 45.05 -23.63
N LEU A 902 14.33 45.65 -22.78
CA LEU A 902 15.35 46.63 -23.18
C LEU A 902 16.38 46.04 -24.15
N VAL A 903 16.86 44.81 -23.91
CA VAL A 903 17.78 44.13 -24.84
C VAL A 903 17.10 43.88 -26.19
N GLN A 904 15.85 43.41 -26.22
CA GLN A 904 15.08 43.27 -27.45
C GLN A 904 14.89 44.61 -28.18
N CYS A 905 14.58 45.69 -27.46
CA CYS A 905 14.48 47.04 -28.05
C CYS A 905 15.81 47.52 -28.65
N ASN A 906 16.95 47.27 -28.00
CA ASN A 906 18.26 47.66 -28.53
C ASN A 906 18.60 46.94 -29.84
N PHE A 907 18.25 45.65 -29.99
CA PHE A 907 18.43 44.94 -31.26
C PHE A 907 17.43 45.35 -32.35
N TYR A 908 16.21 45.72 -31.98
CA TYR A 908 15.15 46.16 -32.91
C TYR A 908 15.14 47.68 -33.19
N CYS A 909 16.13 48.45 -32.70
CA CYS A 909 16.20 49.90 -32.90
C CYS A 909 17.48 50.37 -33.64
N PRO A 910 17.65 50.02 -34.94
CA PRO A 910 18.43 50.88 -35.82
C PRO A 910 17.73 52.24 -35.96
N VAL A 911 18.51 53.33 -35.99
CA VAL A 911 18.04 54.72 -35.88
C VAL A 911 17.42 55.23 -37.20
N SER A 912 16.43 54.50 -37.75
CA SER A 912 15.90 54.75 -39.10
C SER A 912 14.44 54.34 -39.37
N GLN A 913 13.74 53.62 -38.49
CA GLN A 913 12.38 53.10 -38.80
C GLN A 913 11.24 53.38 -37.79
N PHE A 914 11.46 54.12 -36.70
CA PHE A 914 10.35 54.68 -35.90
C PHE A 914 10.19 56.19 -36.12
N GLY A 915 9.60 56.53 -37.27
CA GLY A 915 9.11 57.88 -37.53
C GLY A 915 7.88 58.21 -36.69
N ALA A 916 8.03 59.13 -35.74
CA ALA A 916 6.95 59.89 -35.10
C ALA A 916 5.80 59.10 -34.44
N TYR A 917 6.10 58.29 -33.41
CA TYR A 917 5.11 58.00 -32.35
C TYR A 917 5.72 57.97 -30.94
N ASP A 918 5.16 58.80 -30.05
CA ASP A 918 5.27 58.78 -28.58
C ASP A 918 6.66 58.98 -27.92
N SER A 919 7.31 60.10 -28.21
CA SER A 919 8.53 60.56 -27.52
C SER A 919 8.34 60.84 -26.01
N GLN A 920 7.11 60.91 -25.48
CA GLN A 920 6.86 61.18 -24.06
C GLN A 920 7.19 59.98 -23.16
N ARG A 921 7.19 58.75 -23.69
CA ARG A 921 7.55 57.56 -22.90
C ARG A 921 9.04 57.46 -22.56
N HIS A 922 9.93 58.04 -23.36
CA HIS A 922 11.37 57.93 -23.13
C HIS A 922 11.82 58.65 -21.85
N LEU A 923 11.38 59.90 -21.63
CA LEU A 923 11.73 60.66 -20.41
C LEU A 923 11.17 60.01 -19.14
N HIS A 924 10.00 59.37 -19.21
CA HIS A 924 9.44 58.65 -18.07
C HIS A 924 10.19 57.35 -17.73
N PHE A 925 11.08 56.89 -18.61
CA PHE A 925 11.85 55.65 -18.45
C PHE A 925 13.22 55.88 -17.80
N GLU A 926 13.92 56.96 -18.13
CA GLU A 926 15.22 57.30 -17.52
C GLU A 926 15.10 57.51 -16.00
N VAL A 927 14.01 58.15 -15.55
CA VAL A 927 13.71 58.38 -14.12
C VAL A 927 13.55 57.06 -13.35
N TYR A 928 13.12 55.97 -14.00
CA TYR A 928 12.93 54.65 -13.37
C TYR A 928 14.20 53.77 -13.41
N VAL A 929 15.29 54.24 -14.03
CA VAL A 929 16.59 53.54 -14.13
C VAL A 929 17.63 54.15 -13.17
N GLN A 930 17.36 55.33 -12.61
CA GLN A 930 18.20 55.99 -11.60
C GLN A 930 17.71 55.78 -10.14
N SER A 931 16.73 54.89 -9.91
CA SER A 931 16.13 54.58 -8.60
C SER A 931 16.14 53.09 -8.27
#